data_AF-A0A3P3YFS0-F1
#
_entry.id   AF-A0A3P3YFS0-F1
#
_cell.length_a   1.000
_cell.length_b   1.000
_cell.length_c   1.000
_cell.angle_alpha   90.00
_cell.angle_beta   90.00
_cell.angle_gamma   90.00
#
_symmetry.space_group_name_H-M   'P 1'
#
loop_
_entity.id
_entity.type
_entity.pdbx_description
1 polymer ?
#
loop_
_entity_poly.entity_id
_entity_poly.type
_entity_poly.pdbx_seq_one_letter_code
_entity_poly.pdbx_strand_id
1 'polypeptide(L)'
;MSTMLRVVMIFVLAAAPAIGSECPCKNRSAVSLVLLQYGDPTSDRPFAQTLAGFLEGSKAMRVRATPIHINPALRATNSLPGTTAFMNQHLDAIASMDPPPSGVILPLPNYPAIASKLSVLVSKGIPVISFGSGWSVVKNMANPPSLFHMGADEVATGKSAGGLAARIGGHRAMCLYDQSDDVALTDRCSGFARGFNTSCASTVDACPTQSLLIDSSDLTAMQIMLQDAIAANANLNVVVVSTGAIAAAVVRLIGNMALPYKIYVGCFISDQYTDALLASESLFFAVSRQEYLMGYLAATLLQYYVTTGQKFANPTISTGPVFLTPGYTTPKTASIDNVLVEQVVHGRAIDPFWGVYATGASEAARDVGLRFVNCDVAGSVCDGTRRTLTYRSPGNQFDLTTMATKLLTSASNAPNAMILSDPSTQVLGSTINQVVKTNGIPAVGVNAGGNDAESLGLLMFFGSNEPIAGQAAGKQLGIAGVTKALCVNHELGNSALTQRCQGLGTGLAAYRGVSDPTTVYTMLPISLTDVSGTATAITAALQNDPSINGVLVLGSAAVSSVLLPLQQAGWVTGHPSTDRVKAIGSFDLDGPLQAAIQAGYVLFTVLQQQHMQAYMPGIAMTLRSSTGLNLLESWILTGPSLMTNSSIAAVNCQGEPACPSSMEYNVAASESSCPRPEWAGDGWCDAINNVPGCYDGGDCCSSTCVSKTDYFQCGSDLYGQGMNRFNCLDRSTVEGEAIYCNAHLSDPTCVNTATKYMPAGVAAMFIALACTAIACQVILLGWIASQRKTRTLFYASPPMLAASLAGGILAGVFALLTSVTQTASICTARAYLAPIAVTLALSPNTLKLFRFYKIFRNKTMKVVKIPNAQLLLGVAALLVADIVVVSVWVGASPFTMNLRTPNTCLSPLDTRFVIALVVLKAPLFLSAMYFSNSLSRTTSKSFDVFKVDVGAITTFLWVAVISFAMIIVVIVVVGTSANGTVLALQTAAAVIIAAGPTFLTVQRGIIVLQDARDASKTKVTVKNFSGLGTISGTQRPASTSIGKPAGASDEDATSGEHKSLAAAIADLKGQLDRATLDFETKMNVMVRAQEKLDAIRDEYMRLVVEQEYQEAHGK
;
A
#
# COMPACT_ATOMS: atom_id res chain seq x y z
N MET A 1 -11.78 -21.40 19.09
CA MET A 1 -11.32 -20.05 19.52
C MET A 1 -10.43 -19.38 18.46
N SER A 2 -9.29 -19.95 18.05
CA SER A 2 -8.39 -19.31 17.06
C SER A 2 -9.04 -19.04 15.69
N THR A 3 -9.95 -19.90 15.21
CA THR A 3 -10.66 -19.71 13.93
C THR A 3 -11.59 -18.49 13.93
N MET A 4 -12.25 -18.19 15.07
CA MET A 4 -13.09 -16.98 15.21
C MET A 4 -12.25 -15.71 15.30
N LEU A 5 -11.06 -15.78 15.92
CA LEU A 5 -10.13 -14.65 15.96
C LEU A 5 -9.68 -14.23 14.55
N ARG A 6 -9.50 -15.19 13.63
CA ARG A 6 -9.18 -14.92 12.22
C ARG A 6 -10.33 -14.22 11.49
N VAL A 7 -11.58 -14.64 11.69
CA VAL A 7 -12.75 -14.00 11.05
C VAL A 7 -12.95 -12.56 11.56
N VAL A 8 -12.72 -12.30 12.85
CA VAL A 8 -12.80 -10.93 13.39
C VAL A 8 -11.61 -10.07 12.95
N MET A 9 -10.39 -10.63 12.84
CA MET A 9 -9.25 -9.89 12.26
C MET A 9 -9.49 -9.50 10.80
N ILE A 10 -10.13 -10.37 10.00
CA ILE A 10 -10.49 -10.08 8.61
C ILE A 10 -11.47 -8.89 8.52
N PHE A 11 -12.42 -8.75 9.45
CA PHE A 11 -13.34 -7.60 9.49
C PHE A 11 -12.71 -6.32 10.07
N VAL A 12 -11.76 -6.42 11.01
CA VAL A 12 -11.13 -5.25 11.63
C VAL A 12 -10.00 -4.67 10.76
N LEU A 13 -9.32 -5.49 9.95
CA LEU A 13 -8.34 -5.01 8.95
C LEU A 13 -9.00 -4.43 7.68
N ALA A 14 -10.31 -4.60 7.51
CA ALA A 14 -11.08 -4.05 6.39
C ALA A 14 -11.66 -2.65 6.66
N ALA A 15 -11.33 -2.01 7.80
CA ALA A 15 -11.91 -0.74 8.23
C ALA A 15 -10.85 0.33 8.63
N ALA A 16 -9.61 0.18 8.17
CA ALA A 16 -8.78 1.37 7.94
C ALA A 16 -9.32 2.06 6.67
N PRO A 17 -9.51 3.39 6.65
CA PRO A 17 -9.88 4.06 5.42
C PRO A 17 -8.71 3.95 4.45
N ALA A 18 -8.86 3.12 3.42
CA ALA A 18 -8.15 3.33 2.19
C ALA A 18 -8.62 4.70 1.65
N ILE A 19 -7.88 5.75 1.97
CA ILE A 19 -7.89 6.99 1.18
C ILE A 19 -7.08 6.69 -0.09
N GLY A 20 -7.66 5.82 -0.91
CA GLY A 20 -7.36 5.68 -2.31
C GLY A 20 -8.67 5.96 -3.03
N SER A 21 -8.65 6.93 -3.94
CA SER A 21 -9.57 6.89 -5.06
C SER A 21 -9.49 5.47 -5.67
N GLU A 22 -10.63 4.81 -5.89
CA GLU A 22 -10.69 3.59 -6.69
C GLU A 22 -10.46 3.94 -8.17
N CYS A 23 -9.22 4.33 -8.45
CA CYS A 23 -8.59 4.10 -9.73
C CYS A 23 -8.55 2.58 -9.88
N PRO A 24 -9.12 1.97 -10.93
CA PRO A 24 -9.06 0.53 -11.12
C PRO A 24 -7.64 0.12 -11.52
N CYS A 25 -6.72 0.05 -10.54
CA CYS A 25 -5.45 -0.65 -10.69
C CYS A 25 -5.76 -2.06 -11.19
N LYS A 26 -5.40 -2.35 -12.46
CA LYS A 26 -5.59 -3.67 -13.04
C LYS A 26 -4.98 -4.70 -12.10
N ASN A 27 -5.83 -5.58 -11.55
CA ASN A 27 -5.40 -6.69 -10.72
C ASN A 27 -4.23 -7.39 -11.44
N ARG A 28 -3.10 -7.62 -10.75
CA ARG A 28 -1.89 -8.18 -11.40
C ARG A 28 -2.22 -9.45 -12.17
N SER A 29 -3.11 -10.32 -11.68
CA SER A 29 -3.52 -11.54 -12.39
C SER A 29 -4.24 -11.31 -13.74
N ALA A 30 -4.77 -10.10 -13.98
CA ALA A 30 -5.40 -9.72 -15.26
C ALA A 30 -4.37 -9.22 -16.30
N VAL A 31 -3.22 -8.71 -15.86
CA VAL A 31 -2.17 -8.18 -16.74
C VAL A 31 -1.59 -9.30 -17.62
N SER A 32 -1.42 -8.99 -18.90
CA SER A 32 -0.84 -9.89 -19.90
C SER A 32 0.25 -9.16 -20.68
N LEU A 33 1.48 -9.65 -20.61
CA LEU A 33 2.64 -9.08 -21.29
C LEU A 33 3.08 -9.97 -22.46
N VAL A 34 3.47 -9.36 -23.58
CA VAL A 34 4.03 -10.06 -24.74
C VAL A 34 5.52 -9.73 -24.85
N LEU A 35 6.36 -10.76 -24.98
CA LEU A 35 7.76 -10.61 -25.41
C LEU A 35 7.85 -11.03 -26.88
N LEU A 36 8.24 -10.11 -27.76
CA LEU A 36 8.52 -10.39 -29.17
C LEU A 36 10.04 -10.38 -29.38
N GLN A 37 10.63 -11.54 -29.70
CA GLN A 37 12.07 -11.69 -29.80
C GLN A 37 12.45 -12.60 -30.97
N TYR A 38 13.24 -12.07 -31.91
CA TYR A 38 13.84 -12.85 -32.99
C TYR A 38 14.96 -13.74 -32.43
N GLY A 39 14.92 -15.05 -32.65
CA GLY A 39 15.91 -16.01 -32.17
C GLY A 39 15.31 -17.36 -31.79
N ASP A 40 16.18 -18.34 -31.54
CA ASP A 40 15.81 -19.68 -31.06
C ASP A 40 16.31 -19.87 -29.61
N PRO A 41 15.41 -19.93 -28.61
CA PRO A 41 15.80 -20.05 -27.20
C PRO A 41 16.39 -21.41 -26.82
N THR A 42 16.40 -22.41 -27.73
CA THR A 42 16.99 -23.74 -27.47
C THR A 42 18.46 -23.82 -27.85
N SER A 43 18.90 -23.05 -28.84
CA SER A 43 20.29 -23.04 -29.34
C SER A 43 21.06 -21.75 -29.03
N ASP A 44 20.36 -20.65 -28.73
CA ASP A 44 20.91 -19.30 -28.67
C ASP A 44 20.86 -18.69 -27.25
N ARG A 45 21.96 -18.84 -26.49
CA ARG A 45 22.02 -18.52 -25.06
C ARG A 45 21.67 -17.07 -24.71
N PRO A 46 22.11 -16.01 -25.43
CA PRO A 46 21.68 -14.64 -25.17
C PRO A 46 20.16 -14.46 -25.19
N PHE A 47 19.48 -15.12 -26.13
CA PHE A 47 18.02 -15.06 -26.27
C PHE A 47 17.33 -15.91 -25.20
N ALA A 48 17.85 -17.11 -24.91
CA ALA A 48 17.39 -17.94 -23.81
C ALA A 48 17.49 -17.22 -22.45
N GLN A 49 18.56 -16.45 -22.22
CA GLN A 49 18.73 -15.65 -21.00
C GLN A 49 17.74 -14.49 -20.92
N THR A 50 17.51 -13.77 -22.02
CA THR A 50 16.50 -12.70 -22.07
C THR A 50 15.09 -13.24 -21.80
N LEU A 51 14.74 -14.37 -22.43
CA LEU A 51 13.48 -15.07 -22.20
C LEU A 51 13.34 -15.54 -20.75
N ALA A 52 14.39 -16.14 -20.16
CA ALA A 52 14.40 -16.56 -18.77
C ALA A 52 14.21 -15.38 -17.80
N GLY A 53 14.88 -14.26 -18.06
CA GLY A 53 14.71 -13.02 -17.30
C GLY A 53 13.28 -12.48 -17.38
N PHE A 54 12.72 -12.39 -18.59
CA PHE A 54 11.32 -11.98 -18.80
C PHE A 54 10.33 -12.89 -18.09
N LEU A 55 10.52 -14.21 -18.15
CA LEU A 55 9.63 -15.19 -17.51
C LEU A 55 9.73 -15.13 -15.98
N GLU A 56 10.94 -15.07 -15.40
CA GLU A 56 11.09 -14.94 -13.94
C GLU A 56 10.59 -13.59 -13.42
N GLY A 57 10.82 -12.48 -14.14
CA GLY A 57 10.22 -11.18 -13.80
C GLY A 57 8.69 -11.23 -13.84
N SER A 58 8.11 -11.77 -14.90
CA SER A 58 6.66 -11.93 -15.04
C SER A 58 6.05 -12.84 -13.95
N LYS A 59 6.76 -13.91 -13.58
CA LYS A 59 6.37 -14.88 -12.56
C LYS A 59 6.45 -14.28 -11.15
N ALA A 60 7.51 -13.56 -10.84
CA ALA A 60 7.67 -12.81 -9.58
C ALA A 60 6.47 -11.91 -9.32
N MET A 61 6.03 -11.20 -10.36
CA MET A 61 4.92 -10.25 -10.28
C MET A 61 3.53 -10.83 -10.60
N ARG A 62 3.44 -12.14 -10.87
CA ARG A 62 2.21 -12.92 -11.07
C ARG A 62 1.36 -12.50 -12.28
N VAL A 63 1.98 -12.26 -13.43
CA VAL A 63 1.27 -11.90 -14.68
C VAL A 63 1.31 -13.01 -15.73
N ARG A 64 0.38 -12.92 -16.69
CA ARG A 64 0.42 -13.76 -17.89
C ARG A 64 1.53 -13.25 -18.82
N ALA A 65 2.34 -14.17 -19.33
CA ALA A 65 3.50 -13.87 -20.15
C ALA A 65 3.45 -14.73 -21.43
N THR A 66 3.47 -14.08 -22.59
CA THR A 66 3.38 -14.74 -23.89
C THR A 66 4.63 -14.42 -24.72
N PRO A 67 5.60 -15.35 -24.82
CA PRO A 67 6.77 -15.18 -25.68
C PRO A 67 6.47 -15.57 -27.13
N ILE A 68 6.73 -14.65 -28.06
CA ILE A 68 6.66 -14.86 -29.52
C ILE A 68 8.09 -14.84 -30.05
N HIS A 69 8.52 -15.97 -30.61
CA HIS A 69 9.88 -16.22 -31.07
C HIS A 69 9.89 -17.18 -32.28
N ILE A 70 11.05 -17.40 -32.88
CA ILE A 70 11.17 -18.27 -34.06
C ILE A 70 11.07 -19.73 -33.62
N ASN A 71 10.26 -20.52 -34.34
CA ASN A 71 10.24 -21.98 -34.17
C ASN A 71 11.57 -22.60 -34.65
N PRO A 72 12.27 -23.43 -33.86
CA PRO A 72 13.50 -24.11 -34.26
C PRO A 72 13.44 -24.80 -35.63
N ALA A 73 12.27 -25.32 -36.02
CA ALA A 73 12.08 -25.97 -37.32
C ALA A 73 12.27 -25.03 -38.54
N LEU A 74 12.09 -23.71 -38.37
CA LEU A 74 12.29 -22.70 -39.42
C LEU A 74 13.77 -22.33 -39.61
N ARG A 75 14.67 -22.62 -38.64
CA ARG A 75 16.12 -22.47 -38.83
C ARG A 75 16.67 -23.50 -39.84
N ALA A 76 16.01 -24.66 -39.99
CA ALA A 76 16.49 -25.76 -40.82
C ALA A 76 16.26 -25.58 -42.34
N THR A 77 15.52 -24.55 -42.78
CA THR A 77 15.10 -24.36 -44.18
C THR A 77 15.84 -23.24 -44.91
N ASN A 78 16.87 -22.63 -44.31
CA ASN A 78 17.63 -21.47 -44.83
C ASN A 78 16.75 -20.28 -45.30
N SER A 79 15.52 -20.19 -44.81
CA SER A 79 14.48 -19.26 -45.30
C SER A 79 13.99 -18.30 -44.22
N LEU A 80 14.90 -17.86 -43.33
CA LEU A 80 14.54 -16.99 -42.23
C LEU A 80 14.49 -15.52 -42.68
N PRO A 81 13.41 -14.78 -42.35
CA PRO A 81 13.40 -13.33 -42.50
C PRO A 81 14.39 -12.69 -41.52
N GLY A 82 15.04 -11.59 -41.91
CA GLY A 82 15.86 -10.78 -41.00
C GLY A 82 15.07 -10.25 -39.80
N THR A 83 15.79 -9.79 -38.76
CA THR A 83 15.19 -9.37 -37.49
C THR A 83 14.08 -8.34 -37.68
N THR A 84 14.26 -7.36 -38.58
CA THR A 84 13.25 -6.34 -38.90
C THR A 84 12.03 -6.91 -39.61
N ALA A 85 12.22 -7.86 -40.52
CA ALA A 85 11.13 -8.51 -41.24
C ALA A 85 10.28 -9.40 -40.31
N PHE A 86 10.91 -10.12 -39.37
CA PHE A 86 10.18 -10.86 -38.32
C PHE A 86 9.35 -9.93 -37.42
N MET A 87 9.88 -8.78 -37.01
CA MET A 87 9.11 -7.80 -36.22
C MET A 87 7.90 -7.31 -37.03
N ASN A 88 8.09 -6.92 -38.28
CA ASN A 88 7.02 -6.47 -39.18
C ASN A 88 5.90 -7.51 -39.37
N GLN A 89 6.23 -8.81 -39.41
CA GLN A 89 5.26 -9.89 -39.55
C GLN A 89 4.34 -10.05 -38.33
N HIS A 90 4.86 -9.80 -37.12
CA HIS A 90 4.15 -10.12 -35.87
C HIS A 90 3.44 -8.93 -35.22
N LEU A 91 3.85 -7.70 -35.50
CA LEU A 91 3.27 -6.50 -34.87
C LEU A 91 1.76 -6.34 -35.16
N ASP A 92 1.30 -6.65 -36.38
CA ASP A 92 -0.13 -6.61 -36.72
C ASP A 92 -0.92 -7.66 -35.94
N ALA A 93 -0.35 -8.86 -35.78
CA ALA A 93 -0.97 -9.96 -35.02
C ALA A 93 -1.08 -9.62 -33.53
N ILE A 94 -0.06 -9.00 -32.94
CA ILE A 94 -0.09 -8.49 -31.56
C ILE A 94 -1.14 -7.38 -31.41
N ALA A 95 -1.20 -6.45 -32.37
CA ALA A 95 -2.19 -5.36 -32.39
C ALA A 95 -3.64 -5.83 -32.62
N SER A 96 -3.86 -7.10 -33.00
CA SER A 96 -5.18 -7.71 -33.25
C SER A 96 -5.55 -8.85 -32.29
N MET A 97 -4.75 -9.07 -31.24
CA MET A 97 -5.10 -9.99 -30.15
C MET A 97 -6.38 -9.56 -29.43
N ASP A 98 -7.21 -10.55 -29.06
CA ASP A 98 -8.39 -10.37 -28.23
C ASP A 98 -8.36 -11.34 -27.02
N PRO A 99 -8.35 -10.84 -25.77
CA PRO A 99 -8.18 -9.43 -25.40
C PRO A 99 -6.78 -8.91 -25.77
N PRO A 100 -6.63 -7.60 -26.05
CA PRO A 100 -5.33 -7.02 -26.37
C PRO A 100 -4.36 -7.14 -25.19
N PRO A 101 -3.04 -7.30 -25.45
CA PRO A 101 -2.05 -7.36 -24.40
C PRO A 101 -2.00 -6.05 -23.62
N SER A 102 -1.69 -6.14 -22.33
CA SER A 102 -1.50 -4.97 -21.48
C SER A 102 -0.20 -4.20 -21.77
N GLY A 103 0.73 -4.81 -22.51
CA GLY A 103 1.96 -4.18 -22.99
C GLY A 103 2.85 -5.16 -23.76
N VAL A 104 3.83 -4.62 -24.49
CA VAL A 104 4.73 -5.38 -25.38
C VAL A 104 6.19 -5.04 -25.11
N ILE A 105 7.06 -6.04 -25.16
CA ILE A 105 8.52 -5.94 -25.02
C ILE A 105 9.16 -6.44 -26.31
N LEU A 106 9.99 -5.62 -26.97
CA LEU A 106 10.57 -5.94 -28.30
C LEU A 106 11.91 -5.22 -28.56
N PRO A 107 12.78 -5.69 -29.47
CA PRO A 107 13.89 -4.88 -29.96
C PRO A 107 13.44 -3.92 -31.06
N LEU A 108 14.19 -2.83 -31.27
CA LEU A 108 14.01 -1.86 -32.35
C LEU A 108 15.21 -1.95 -33.34
N PRO A 109 15.32 -3.01 -34.17
CA PRO A 109 16.46 -3.23 -35.07
C PRO A 109 16.57 -2.14 -36.14
N ASN A 110 15.47 -1.82 -36.82
CA ASN A 110 15.37 -0.72 -37.78
C ASN A 110 14.04 -0.01 -37.56
N TYR A 111 14.05 1.00 -36.69
CA TYR A 111 12.83 1.74 -36.32
C TYR A 111 12.06 2.30 -37.54
N PRO A 112 12.68 3.00 -38.51
CA PRO A 112 11.97 3.46 -39.71
C PRO A 112 11.16 2.39 -40.43
N ALA A 113 11.65 1.15 -40.49
CA ALA A 113 10.98 0.04 -41.16
C ALA A 113 9.79 -0.57 -40.38
N ILE A 114 9.65 -0.27 -39.08
CA ILE A 114 8.56 -0.79 -38.21
C ILE A 114 7.70 0.31 -37.57
N ALA A 115 8.06 1.59 -37.74
CA ALA A 115 7.46 2.73 -37.05
C ALA A 115 5.94 2.84 -37.23
N SER A 116 5.44 2.59 -38.44
CA SER A 116 4.00 2.64 -38.76
C SER A 116 3.18 1.54 -38.09
N LYS A 117 3.78 0.41 -37.71
CA LYS A 117 3.11 -0.66 -36.94
C LYS A 117 3.21 -0.41 -35.44
N LEU A 118 4.34 0.13 -34.97
CA LEU A 118 4.50 0.55 -33.57
C LEU A 118 3.52 1.67 -33.20
N SER A 119 3.28 2.65 -34.09
CA SER A 119 2.30 3.71 -33.82
C SER A 119 0.86 3.20 -33.70
N VAL A 120 0.51 2.06 -34.33
CA VAL A 120 -0.80 1.39 -34.17
C VAL A 120 -0.93 0.73 -32.79
N LEU A 121 0.15 0.19 -32.21
CA LEU A 121 0.13 -0.31 -30.83
C LEU A 121 -0.04 0.85 -29.84
N VAL A 122 0.74 1.92 -30.00
CA VAL A 122 0.70 3.09 -29.12
C VAL A 122 -0.65 3.81 -29.21
N SER A 123 -1.25 3.96 -30.40
CA SER A 123 -2.56 4.60 -30.55
C SER A 123 -3.72 3.79 -29.95
N LYS A 124 -3.57 2.46 -29.85
CA LYS A 124 -4.47 1.57 -29.09
C LYS A 124 -4.22 1.62 -27.56
N GLY A 125 -3.29 2.43 -27.09
CA GLY A 125 -2.93 2.53 -25.67
C GLY A 125 -2.12 1.33 -25.16
N ILE A 126 -1.48 0.56 -26.05
CA ILE A 126 -0.64 -0.59 -25.67
C ILE A 126 0.80 -0.08 -25.45
N PRO A 127 1.31 -0.01 -24.20
CA PRO A 127 2.65 0.46 -23.92
C PRO A 127 3.72 -0.50 -24.45
N VAL A 128 4.80 0.08 -24.99
CA VAL A 128 5.96 -0.65 -25.49
C VAL A 128 7.18 -0.36 -24.61
N ILE A 129 7.94 -1.41 -24.28
CA ILE A 129 9.33 -1.29 -23.81
C ILE A 129 10.25 -1.92 -24.86
N SER A 130 11.41 -1.30 -25.05
CA SER A 130 12.42 -1.78 -26.00
C SER A 130 13.62 -2.40 -25.30
N PHE A 131 14.30 -3.33 -25.96
CA PHE A 131 15.52 -3.93 -25.43
C PHE A 131 16.54 -4.30 -26.51
N GLY A 132 17.82 -4.33 -26.15
CA GLY A 132 18.92 -4.67 -27.06
C GLY A 132 19.10 -3.60 -28.15
N SER A 133 18.60 -3.85 -29.35
CA SER A 133 18.63 -2.87 -30.46
C SER A 133 17.60 -1.76 -30.22
N GLY A 134 17.98 -0.50 -30.45
CA GLY A 134 17.07 0.66 -30.28
C GLY A 134 17.55 1.77 -29.34
N TRP A 135 18.70 1.63 -28.69
CA TRP A 135 19.22 2.60 -27.72
C TRP A 135 19.23 4.05 -28.25
N SER A 136 19.79 4.24 -29.46
CA SER A 136 19.88 5.55 -30.13
C SER A 136 18.52 6.15 -30.50
N VAL A 137 17.51 5.31 -30.76
CA VAL A 137 16.12 5.74 -31.04
C VAL A 137 15.50 6.31 -29.78
N VAL A 138 15.56 5.58 -28.67
CA VAL A 138 14.89 5.98 -27.41
C VAL A 138 15.63 7.11 -26.69
N LYS A 139 16.97 7.18 -26.80
CA LYS A 139 17.79 8.23 -26.19
C LYS A 139 17.68 9.60 -26.88
N ASN A 140 17.52 9.62 -28.20
CA ASN A 140 17.65 10.86 -28.98
C ASN A 140 16.31 11.43 -29.49
N MET A 141 15.21 10.68 -29.42
CA MET A 141 13.88 11.18 -29.80
C MET A 141 13.19 11.88 -28.63
N ALA A 142 12.54 13.02 -28.90
CA ALA A 142 11.73 13.72 -27.90
C ALA A 142 10.49 12.90 -27.48
N ASN A 143 9.87 12.20 -28.43
CA ASN A 143 8.70 11.34 -28.24
C ASN A 143 8.99 9.94 -28.81
N PRO A 144 9.77 9.09 -28.12
CA PRO A 144 10.06 7.74 -28.59
C PRO A 144 8.82 6.85 -28.55
N PRO A 145 8.71 5.84 -29.44
CA PRO A 145 7.58 4.89 -29.47
C PRO A 145 7.56 3.93 -28.25
N SER A 146 8.63 3.96 -27.46
CA SER A 146 8.91 3.04 -26.37
C SER A 146 9.13 3.85 -25.09
N LEU A 147 8.51 3.41 -23.99
CA LEU A 147 8.59 4.09 -22.69
C LEU A 147 10.01 4.08 -22.13
N PHE A 148 10.69 2.93 -22.26
CA PHE A 148 12.06 2.71 -21.81
C PHE A 148 12.84 1.88 -22.83
N HIS A 149 14.16 1.87 -22.68
CA HIS A 149 15.05 0.96 -23.37
C HIS A 149 16.04 0.30 -22.41
N MET A 150 16.15 -1.03 -22.43
CA MET A 150 17.13 -1.79 -21.66
C MET A 150 18.20 -2.37 -22.61
N GLY A 151 19.46 -2.01 -22.42
CA GLY A 151 20.51 -2.48 -23.33
C GLY A 151 21.83 -1.78 -23.11
N ALA A 152 22.56 -1.54 -24.20
CA ALA A 152 23.84 -0.85 -24.21
C ALA A 152 23.83 0.28 -25.25
N ASP A 153 24.61 1.34 -25.02
CA ASP A 153 24.90 2.32 -26.06
C ASP A 153 25.83 1.65 -27.08
N GLU A 154 25.27 1.20 -28.21
CA GLU A 154 25.97 0.32 -29.16
C GLU A 154 27.15 1.03 -29.84
N VAL A 155 27.02 2.35 -30.07
CA VAL A 155 28.12 3.21 -30.55
C VAL A 155 29.22 3.33 -29.49
N ALA A 156 28.88 3.57 -28.22
CA ALA A 156 29.87 3.65 -27.15
C ALA A 156 30.53 2.28 -26.89
N THR A 157 29.78 1.19 -27.01
CA THR A 157 30.26 -0.20 -26.92
C THR A 157 31.29 -0.48 -28.00
N GLY A 158 30.97 -0.15 -29.26
CA GLY A 158 31.93 -0.16 -30.35
C GLY A 158 33.18 0.66 -30.02
N LYS A 159 33.02 1.92 -29.60
CA LYS A 159 34.13 2.84 -29.29
C LYS A 159 35.07 2.29 -28.22
N SER A 160 34.54 1.69 -27.16
CA SER A 160 35.31 1.05 -26.09
C SER A 160 36.06 -0.19 -26.60
N ALA A 161 35.42 -1.02 -27.43
CA ALA A 161 36.05 -2.17 -28.07
C ALA A 161 37.18 -1.76 -29.03
N GLY A 162 36.99 -0.71 -29.82
CA GLY A 162 38.02 -0.16 -30.71
C GLY A 162 39.23 0.39 -29.94
N GLY A 163 38.98 1.10 -28.84
CA GLY A 163 40.05 1.55 -27.95
C GLY A 163 40.81 0.40 -27.28
N LEU A 164 40.12 -0.69 -26.92
CA LEU A 164 40.76 -1.90 -26.40
C LEU A 164 41.62 -2.60 -27.46
N ALA A 165 41.10 -2.74 -28.68
CA ALA A 165 41.82 -3.30 -29.82
C ALA A 165 43.10 -2.52 -30.17
N ALA A 166 43.08 -1.19 -30.11
CA ALA A 166 44.28 -0.38 -30.30
C ALA A 166 45.31 -0.59 -29.18
N ARG A 167 44.88 -0.65 -27.91
CA ARG A 167 45.78 -0.83 -26.74
C ARG A 167 46.52 -2.17 -26.73
N ILE A 168 46.03 -3.20 -27.42
CA ILE A 168 46.73 -4.49 -27.56
C ILE A 168 47.68 -4.55 -28.77
N GLY A 169 47.98 -3.40 -29.40
CA GLY A 169 48.85 -3.33 -30.58
C GLY A 169 48.11 -3.58 -31.90
N GLY A 170 46.79 -3.35 -31.95
CA GLY A 170 46.04 -3.36 -33.19
C GLY A 170 46.33 -2.12 -34.04
N HIS A 171 46.71 -2.32 -35.31
CA HIS A 171 47.03 -1.24 -36.26
C HIS A 171 46.18 -1.30 -37.55
N ARG A 172 45.65 -2.46 -37.92
CA ARG A 172 44.62 -2.60 -38.97
C ARG A 172 43.52 -3.53 -38.47
N ALA A 173 42.27 -3.12 -38.63
CA ALA A 173 41.15 -3.85 -38.05
C ALA A 173 39.95 -4.03 -38.98
N MET A 174 39.20 -5.10 -38.74
CA MET A 174 38.01 -5.48 -39.50
C MET A 174 36.83 -5.77 -38.57
N CYS A 175 35.63 -5.32 -38.94
CA CYS A 175 34.39 -5.58 -38.22
C CYS A 175 33.43 -6.39 -39.10
N LEU A 176 33.08 -7.59 -38.69
CA LEU A 176 32.16 -8.49 -39.39
C LEU A 176 30.80 -8.48 -38.69
N TYR A 177 29.73 -8.32 -39.45
CA TYR A 177 28.35 -8.34 -38.95
C TYR A 177 27.45 -9.09 -39.93
N ASP A 178 26.38 -9.70 -39.43
CA ASP A 178 25.59 -10.70 -40.16
C ASP A 178 24.13 -10.32 -40.44
N GLN A 179 23.73 -9.10 -40.09
CA GLN A 179 22.42 -8.53 -40.45
C GLN A 179 22.58 -7.08 -40.87
N SER A 180 22.18 -6.75 -42.10
CA SER A 180 22.15 -5.37 -42.61
C SER A 180 20.89 -4.60 -42.23
N ASP A 181 19.86 -5.30 -41.75
CA ASP A 181 18.59 -4.73 -41.31
C ASP A 181 18.51 -4.49 -39.79
N ASP A 182 19.58 -4.69 -39.03
CA ASP A 182 19.72 -4.24 -37.63
C ASP A 182 20.79 -3.14 -37.50
N VAL A 183 20.32 -1.92 -37.21
CA VAL A 183 21.15 -0.73 -37.05
C VAL A 183 22.14 -0.90 -35.89
N ALA A 184 21.79 -1.65 -34.83
CA ALA A 184 22.66 -1.85 -33.67
C ALA A 184 24.01 -2.51 -34.04
N LEU A 185 24.01 -3.44 -35.00
CA LEU A 185 25.24 -4.08 -35.48
C LEU A 185 26.13 -3.09 -36.24
N THR A 186 25.52 -2.24 -37.07
CA THR A 186 26.24 -1.17 -37.80
C THR A 186 26.75 -0.07 -36.86
N ASP A 187 26.01 0.25 -35.80
CA ASP A 187 26.39 1.19 -34.75
C ASP A 187 27.62 0.69 -33.96
N ARG A 188 27.68 -0.62 -33.65
CA ARG A 188 28.89 -1.24 -33.06
C ARG A 188 30.11 -1.11 -33.96
N CYS A 189 30.00 -1.45 -35.25
CA CYS A 189 31.13 -1.34 -36.18
C CYS A 189 31.56 0.12 -36.41
N SER A 190 30.63 1.06 -36.52
CA SER A 190 30.95 2.49 -36.66
C SER A 190 31.55 3.10 -35.38
N GLY A 191 31.11 2.62 -34.21
CA GLY A 191 31.70 2.93 -32.92
C GLY A 191 33.13 2.39 -32.82
N PHE A 192 33.32 1.13 -33.21
CA PHE A 192 34.62 0.46 -33.23
C PHE A 192 35.64 1.20 -34.10
N ALA A 193 35.26 1.55 -35.33
CA ALA A 193 36.08 2.36 -36.21
C ALA A 193 36.52 3.68 -35.54
N ARG A 194 35.58 4.42 -34.94
CA ARG A 194 35.88 5.67 -34.21
C ARG A 194 36.84 5.44 -33.03
N GLY A 195 36.60 4.43 -32.21
CA GLY A 195 37.41 4.11 -31.03
C GLY A 195 38.84 3.68 -31.38
N PHE A 196 38.96 2.80 -32.37
CA PHE A 196 40.23 2.29 -32.88
C PHE A 196 41.06 3.40 -33.51
N ASN A 197 40.50 4.13 -34.48
CA ASN A 197 41.21 5.21 -35.20
C ASN A 197 41.67 6.33 -34.25
N THR A 198 40.90 6.63 -33.19
CA THR A 198 41.30 7.63 -32.17
C THR A 198 42.44 7.13 -31.27
N SER A 199 42.43 5.86 -30.90
CA SER A 199 43.34 5.29 -29.88
C SER A 199 44.63 4.72 -30.46
N CYS A 200 44.63 4.39 -31.75
CA CYS A 200 45.75 3.80 -32.49
C CYS A 200 46.80 4.83 -32.96
N ALA A 201 46.60 6.13 -32.67
CA ALA A 201 47.35 7.26 -33.23
C ALA A 201 48.84 7.40 -32.82
N SER A 202 49.49 6.32 -32.36
CA SER A 202 50.94 6.26 -32.17
C SER A 202 51.62 5.53 -33.34
N THR A 203 52.47 6.28 -34.05
CA THR A 203 53.45 5.86 -35.07
C THR A 203 52.95 5.50 -36.49
N VAL A 204 53.12 6.48 -37.38
CA VAL A 204 53.46 6.41 -38.82
C VAL A 204 52.40 5.87 -39.80
N ASP A 205 51.63 4.84 -39.47
CA ASP A 205 50.57 4.35 -40.37
C ASP A 205 49.19 4.92 -40.03
N ALA A 206 48.37 5.18 -41.06
CA ALA A 206 46.94 5.30 -40.85
C ALA A 206 46.41 3.96 -40.31
N CYS A 207 45.47 3.99 -39.37
CA CYS A 207 44.87 2.77 -38.81
C CYS A 207 43.53 2.46 -39.49
N PRO A 208 43.49 1.85 -40.70
CA PRO A 208 42.26 1.60 -41.42
C PRO A 208 41.36 0.60 -40.70
N THR A 209 40.08 0.86 -40.79
CA THR A 209 39.00 0.01 -40.30
C THR A 209 38.05 -0.31 -41.44
N GLN A 210 37.82 -1.60 -41.70
CA GLN A 210 36.88 -2.09 -42.70
C GLN A 210 35.69 -2.75 -42.02
N SER A 211 34.47 -2.50 -42.51
CA SER A 211 33.27 -3.22 -42.05
C SER A 211 32.72 -4.07 -43.20
N LEU A 212 32.39 -5.33 -42.95
CA LEU A 212 31.87 -6.28 -43.93
C LEU A 212 30.59 -6.95 -43.42
N LEU A 213 29.56 -6.95 -44.27
CA LEU A 213 28.39 -7.78 -44.09
C LEU A 213 28.74 -9.21 -44.53
N ILE A 214 28.46 -10.19 -43.68
CA ILE A 214 28.66 -11.63 -43.95
C ILE A 214 27.33 -12.37 -43.83
N ASP A 215 27.15 -13.43 -44.61
CA ASP A 215 26.03 -14.36 -44.41
C ASP A 215 26.47 -15.43 -43.41
N SER A 216 25.88 -15.45 -42.21
CA SER A 216 26.19 -16.45 -41.18
C SER A 216 25.58 -17.82 -41.44
N SER A 217 24.71 -17.96 -42.45
CA SER A 217 24.16 -19.24 -42.93
C SER A 217 25.06 -19.92 -43.98
N ASP A 218 25.84 -19.16 -44.76
CA ASP A 218 26.84 -19.71 -45.70
C ASP A 218 28.27 -19.52 -45.17
N LEU A 219 28.70 -20.49 -44.35
CA LEU A 219 30.06 -20.56 -43.84
C LEU A 219 31.14 -20.68 -44.93
N THR A 220 30.79 -21.13 -46.14
CA THR A 220 31.73 -21.27 -47.26
C THR A 220 31.96 -19.92 -47.93
N ALA A 221 30.89 -19.18 -48.24
CA ALA A 221 30.98 -17.81 -48.74
C ALA A 221 31.67 -16.90 -47.73
N MET A 222 31.35 -17.02 -46.43
CA MET A 222 32.04 -16.29 -45.36
C MET A 222 33.54 -16.64 -45.29
N GLN A 223 33.91 -17.91 -45.47
CA GLN A 223 35.32 -18.33 -45.51
C GLN A 223 36.07 -17.69 -46.68
N ILE A 224 35.51 -17.73 -47.89
CA ILE A 224 36.11 -17.12 -49.09
C ILE A 224 36.26 -15.62 -48.88
N MET A 225 35.20 -14.93 -48.45
CA MET A 225 35.21 -13.50 -48.19
C MET A 225 36.26 -13.09 -47.15
N LEU A 226 36.41 -13.87 -46.06
CA LEU A 226 37.44 -13.60 -45.05
C LEU A 226 38.86 -13.84 -45.59
N GLN A 227 39.07 -14.89 -46.39
CA GLN A 227 40.37 -15.17 -47.02
C GLN A 227 40.77 -14.06 -47.99
N ASP A 228 39.85 -13.62 -48.86
CA ASP A 228 40.05 -12.49 -49.78
C ASP A 228 40.30 -11.19 -49.02
N ALA A 229 39.54 -10.94 -47.94
CA ALA A 229 39.69 -9.73 -47.14
C ALA A 229 40.99 -9.69 -46.33
N ILE A 230 41.50 -10.83 -45.86
CA ILE A 230 42.85 -10.95 -45.27
C ILE A 230 43.92 -10.72 -46.35
N ALA A 231 43.77 -11.33 -47.54
CA ALA A 231 44.72 -11.17 -48.64
C ALA A 231 44.80 -9.72 -49.17
N ALA A 232 43.66 -9.02 -49.22
CA ALA A 232 43.59 -7.61 -49.62
C ALA A 232 44.11 -6.62 -48.55
N ASN A 233 44.19 -7.03 -47.29
CA ASN A 233 44.61 -6.18 -46.17
C ASN A 233 45.96 -6.64 -45.59
N ALA A 234 47.06 -6.30 -46.26
CA ALA A 234 48.41 -6.50 -45.74
C ALA A 234 48.54 -5.93 -44.30
N ASN A 235 48.99 -6.77 -43.36
CA ASN A 235 49.11 -6.48 -41.92
C ASN A 235 47.78 -6.31 -41.15
N LEU A 236 46.66 -6.87 -41.63
CA LEU A 236 45.44 -7.01 -40.82
C LEU A 236 45.74 -7.79 -39.54
N ASN A 237 45.57 -7.18 -38.36
CA ASN A 237 45.90 -7.83 -37.08
C ASN A 237 44.78 -7.82 -36.04
N VAL A 238 43.61 -7.25 -36.35
CA VAL A 238 42.41 -7.35 -35.51
C VAL A 238 41.18 -7.71 -36.35
N VAL A 239 40.38 -8.66 -35.89
CA VAL A 239 39.03 -8.96 -36.41
C VAL A 239 38.05 -8.94 -35.25
N VAL A 240 36.93 -8.24 -35.40
CA VAL A 240 35.83 -8.23 -34.42
C VAL A 240 34.55 -8.65 -35.10
N VAL A 241 33.72 -9.44 -34.41
CA VAL A 241 32.52 -10.06 -34.98
C VAL A 241 31.25 -9.81 -34.15
N SER A 242 30.08 -9.91 -34.79
CA SER A 242 28.77 -9.71 -34.15
C SER A 242 28.38 -10.82 -33.16
N THR A 243 28.63 -12.11 -33.48
CA THR A 243 28.13 -13.28 -32.70
C THR A 243 29.24 -14.29 -32.37
N GLY A 244 29.04 -15.11 -31.33
CA GLY A 244 30.04 -16.10 -30.90
C GLY A 244 30.17 -17.30 -31.84
N ALA A 245 29.10 -17.68 -32.54
CA ALA A 245 29.16 -18.71 -33.58
C ALA A 245 30.09 -18.29 -34.73
N ILE A 246 30.00 -17.01 -35.15
CA ILE A 246 30.93 -16.42 -36.13
C ILE A 246 32.33 -16.34 -35.53
N ALA A 247 32.49 -15.98 -34.26
CA ALA A 247 33.80 -15.93 -33.60
C ALA A 247 34.51 -17.29 -33.64
N ALA A 248 33.80 -18.38 -33.33
CA ALA A 248 34.33 -19.73 -33.38
C ALA A 248 34.73 -20.15 -34.80
N ALA A 249 33.92 -19.81 -35.80
CA ALA A 249 34.25 -20.06 -37.20
C ALA A 249 35.49 -19.27 -37.65
N VAL A 250 35.54 -17.97 -37.36
CA VAL A 250 36.66 -17.06 -37.69
C VAL A 250 37.97 -17.51 -37.02
N VAL A 251 37.95 -17.84 -35.73
CA VAL A 251 39.14 -18.37 -35.02
C VAL A 251 39.63 -19.67 -35.67
N ARG A 252 38.73 -20.60 -36.02
CA ARG A 252 39.10 -21.86 -36.69
C ARG A 252 39.68 -21.61 -38.09
N LEU A 253 39.14 -20.66 -38.84
CA LEU A 253 39.64 -20.29 -40.16
C LEU A 253 41.04 -19.67 -40.09
N ILE A 254 41.24 -18.70 -39.20
CA ILE A 254 42.55 -18.07 -38.96
C ILE A 254 43.57 -19.10 -38.50
N GLY A 255 43.21 -20.03 -37.62
CA GLY A 255 44.09 -21.12 -37.17
C GLY A 255 44.51 -22.10 -38.27
N ASN A 256 43.71 -22.24 -39.33
CA ASN A 256 44.04 -23.04 -40.51
C ASN A 256 44.88 -22.27 -41.55
N MET A 257 44.94 -20.94 -41.45
CA MET A 257 45.76 -20.10 -42.32
C MET A 257 47.15 -19.95 -41.68
N ALA A 258 48.20 -20.45 -42.36
CA ALA A 258 49.58 -20.39 -41.90
C ALA A 258 50.17 -18.97 -42.02
N LEU A 259 49.59 -18.01 -41.30
CA LEU A 259 49.94 -16.60 -41.33
C LEU A 259 51.24 -16.33 -40.54
N PRO A 260 52.12 -15.45 -41.04
CA PRO A 260 53.37 -15.08 -40.34
C PRO A 260 53.15 -14.09 -39.17
N TYR A 261 51.90 -13.74 -38.86
CA TYR A 261 51.52 -12.80 -37.80
C TYR A 261 50.23 -13.25 -37.09
N LYS A 262 50.04 -12.82 -35.84
CA LYS A 262 48.82 -13.10 -35.06
C LYS A 262 47.71 -12.10 -35.43
N ILE A 263 46.50 -12.62 -35.65
CA ILE A 263 45.27 -11.81 -35.70
C ILE A 263 44.55 -11.97 -34.36
N TYR A 264 44.21 -10.86 -33.72
CA TYR A 264 43.42 -10.84 -32.49
C TYR A 264 41.92 -10.85 -32.82
N VAL A 265 41.17 -11.81 -32.28
CA VAL A 265 39.72 -11.94 -32.51
C VAL A 265 38.94 -11.43 -31.29
N GLY A 266 37.92 -10.60 -31.52
CA GLY A 266 36.99 -10.10 -30.50
C GLY A 266 35.54 -10.30 -30.88
N CYS A 267 34.62 -10.30 -29.92
CA CYS A 267 33.19 -10.51 -30.14
C CYS A 267 32.32 -9.50 -29.38
N PHE A 268 31.24 -9.03 -30.01
CA PHE A 268 30.26 -8.14 -29.38
C PHE A 268 29.14 -8.85 -28.59
N ILE A 269 29.22 -10.17 -28.44
CA ILE A 269 28.27 -10.98 -27.67
C ILE A 269 29.06 -11.88 -26.71
N SER A 270 28.43 -12.28 -25.60
CA SER A 270 28.88 -13.33 -24.70
C SER A 270 27.88 -14.49 -24.77
N ASP A 271 28.35 -15.66 -25.20
CA ASP A 271 27.59 -16.89 -25.34
C ASP A 271 28.47 -18.13 -25.03
N GLN A 272 27.95 -19.35 -25.23
CA GLN A 272 28.72 -20.57 -24.98
C GLN A 272 29.96 -20.73 -25.87
N TYR A 273 30.01 -20.10 -27.05
CA TYR A 273 31.16 -20.16 -27.94
C TYR A 273 32.24 -19.19 -27.45
N THR A 274 31.88 -17.96 -27.10
CA THR A 274 32.86 -16.98 -26.62
C THR A 274 33.46 -17.37 -25.27
N ASP A 275 32.69 -18.00 -24.38
CA ASP A 275 33.19 -18.46 -23.08
C ASP A 275 34.34 -19.47 -23.28
N ALA A 276 34.19 -20.40 -24.22
CA ALA A 276 35.24 -21.36 -24.57
C ALA A 276 36.47 -20.68 -25.22
N LEU A 277 36.25 -19.72 -26.12
CA LEU A 277 37.32 -19.00 -26.82
C LEU A 277 38.10 -18.03 -25.91
N LEU A 278 37.45 -17.45 -24.89
CA LEU A 278 38.10 -16.67 -23.84
C LEU A 278 38.96 -17.57 -22.93
N ALA A 279 38.44 -18.75 -22.57
CA ALA A 279 39.18 -19.72 -21.77
C ALA A 279 40.40 -20.31 -22.49
N SER A 280 40.36 -20.39 -23.83
CA SER A 280 41.50 -20.79 -24.68
C SER A 280 42.37 -19.63 -25.17
N GLU A 281 42.22 -18.42 -24.60
CA GLU A 281 42.91 -17.18 -24.99
C GLU A 281 42.86 -16.83 -26.50
N SER A 282 41.90 -17.42 -27.20
CA SER A 282 41.71 -17.28 -28.66
C SER A 282 40.86 -16.07 -29.00
N LEU A 283 40.09 -15.57 -28.03
CA LEU A 283 39.36 -14.30 -28.05
C LEU A 283 40.03 -13.32 -27.07
N PHE A 284 40.27 -12.06 -27.46
CA PHE A 284 40.81 -11.05 -26.52
C PHE A 284 39.72 -10.29 -25.76
N PHE A 285 38.49 -10.22 -26.30
CA PHE A 285 37.31 -9.80 -25.55
C PHE A 285 36.00 -10.39 -26.10
N ALA A 286 35.05 -10.62 -25.21
CA ALA A 286 33.62 -10.71 -25.49
C ALA A 286 32.88 -9.54 -24.82
N VAL A 287 31.64 -9.27 -25.21
CA VAL A 287 30.77 -8.28 -24.54
C VAL A 287 29.48 -8.93 -24.07
N SER A 288 29.22 -8.91 -22.76
CA SER A 288 27.90 -9.21 -22.22
C SER A 288 27.07 -7.93 -22.11
N ARG A 289 25.77 -8.03 -22.44
CA ARG A 289 24.76 -6.98 -22.18
C ARG A 289 23.84 -7.38 -21.03
N GLN A 290 24.24 -8.41 -20.28
CA GLN A 290 23.52 -8.92 -19.12
C GLN A 290 22.09 -9.30 -19.48
N GLU A 291 21.95 -10.14 -20.50
CA GLU A 291 20.72 -10.47 -21.20
C GLU A 291 19.57 -10.91 -20.26
N TYR A 292 19.87 -11.64 -19.19
CA TYR A 292 18.90 -11.98 -18.15
C TYR A 292 18.36 -10.76 -17.40
N LEU A 293 19.24 -9.83 -16.98
CA LEU A 293 18.87 -8.58 -16.31
C LEU A 293 18.03 -7.71 -17.24
N MET A 294 18.38 -7.63 -18.52
CA MET A 294 17.65 -6.91 -19.56
C MET A 294 16.20 -7.41 -19.68
N GLY A 295 15.97 -8.72 -19.80
CA GLY A 295 14.64 -9.31 -19.84
C GLY A 295 13.84 -9.15 -18.53
N TYR A 296 14.50 -9.35 -17.38
CA TYR A 296 13.87 -9.21 -16.06
C TYR A 296 13.39 -7.78 -15.80
N LEU A 297 14.23 -6.78 -16.09
CA LEU A 297 13.87 -5.37 -15.91
C LEU A 297 12.81 -4.93 -16.91
N ALA A 298 12.86 -5.37 -18.17
CA ALA A 298 11.84 -5.02 -19.16
C ALA A 298 10.45 -5.52 -18.73
N ALA A 299 10.34 -6.77 -18.24
CA ALA A 299 9.09 -7.27 -17.65
C ALA A 299 8.66 -6.41 -16.45
N THR A 300 9.58 -6.20 -15.52
CA THR A 300 9.32 -5.53 -14.24
C THR A 300 8.83 -4.10 -14.40
N LEU A 301 9.48 -3.32 -15.26
CA LEU A 301 9.13 -1.92 -15.47
C LEU A 301 7.88 -1.76 -16.33
N LEU A 302 7.63 -2.66 -17.29
CA LEU A 302 6.39 -2.62 -18.07
C LEU A 302 5.18 -2.86 -17.17
N GLN A 303 5.26 -3.86 -16.29
CA GLN A 303 4.18 -4.12 -15.35
C GLN A 303 3.98 -2.97 -14.35
N TYR A 304 5.08 -2.39 -13.83
CA TYR A 304 4.96 -1.25 -12.94
C TYR A 304 4.20 -0.10 -13.61
N TYR A 305 4.57 0.24 -14.85
CA TYR A 305 3.85 1.23 -15.64
C TYR A 305 2.38 0.85 -15.85
N VAL A 306 2.10 -0.38 -16.31
CA VAL A 306 0.73 -0.88 -16.59
C VAL A 306 -0.18 -0.90 -15.35
N THR A 307 0.39 -1.02 -14.15
CA THR A 307 -0.38 -1.11 -12.90
C THR A 307 -0.48 0.21 -12.13
N THR A 308 0.35 1.21 -12.45
CA THR A 308 0.45 2.49 -11.70
C THR A 308 0.37 3.75 -12.56
N GLY A 309 0.50 3.65 -13.88
CA GLY A 309 0.66 4.77 -14.80
C GLY A 309 2.01 5.51 -14.72
N GLN A 310 2.89 5.13 -13.77
CA GLN A 310 4.12 5.86 -13.49
C GLN A 310 5.29 5.41 -14.35
N LYS A 311 6.10 6.37 -14.81
CA LYS A 311 7.31 6.14 -15.61
C LYS A 311 8.55 6.75 -14.97
N PHE A 312 9.71 6.10 -15.12
CA PHE A 312 11.00 6.68 -14.75
C PHE A 312 11.31 7.94 -15.57
N ALA A 313 12.19 8.78 -15.03
CA ALA A 313 12.75 9.90 -15.77
C ALA A 313 13.91 9.47 -16.69
N ASN A 314 14.58 8.35 -16.42
CA ASN A 314 15.51 7.73 -17.36
C ASN A 314 14.75 7.08 -18.54
N PRO A 315 14.97 7.49 -19.80
CA PRO A 315 14.44 6.81 -20.98
C PRO A 315 15.24 5.54 -21.34
N THR A 316 16.49 5.47 -20.92
CA THR A 316 17.41 4.32 -21.14
C THR A 316 17.95 3.80 -19.82
N ILE A 317 18.13 2.49 -19.72
CA ILE A 317 18.75 1.82 -18.58
C ILE A 317 19.85 0.89 -19.11
N SER A 318 21.10 1.26 -18.85
CA SER A 318 22.29 0.51 -19.21
C SER A 318 22.40 -0.83 -18.45
N THR A 319 22.32 -1.92 -19.21
CA THR A 319 22.70 -3.28 -18.79
C THR A 319 24.01 -3.73 -19.45
N GLY A 320 24.65 -2.89 -20.28
CA GLY A 320 25.91 -3.19 -20.94
C GLY A 320 26.61 -1.93 -21.51
N PRO A 321 27.88 -2.03 -21.93
CA PRO A 321 28.64 -3.27 -22.13
C PRO A 321 29.45 -3.70 -20.89
N VAL A 322 29.46 -5.00 -20.60
CA VAL A 322 30.45 -5.63 -19.71
C VAL A 322 31.47 -6.36 -20.59
N PHE A 323 32.71 -5.86 -20.62
CA PHE A 323 33.81 -6.50 -21.35
C PHE A 323 34.34 -7.70 -20.55
N LEU A 324 34.31 -8.88 -21.18
CA LEU A 324 34.89 -10.11 -20.66
C LEU A 324 36.20 -10.37 -21.40
N THR A 325 37.32 -10.44 -20.69
CA THR A 325 38.66 -10.72 -21.25
C THR A 325 39.16 -12.08 -20.78
N PRO A 326 40.22 -12.66 -21.39
CA PRO A 326 40.92 -13.80 -20.79
C PRO A 326 41.27 -13.54 -19.33
N GLY A 327 41.08 -14.54 -18.47
CA GLY A 327 41.23 -14.41 -17.01
C GLY A 327 40.12 -13.66 -16.28
N TYR A 328 39.05 -13.21 -16.95
CA TYR A 328 37.89 -12.61 -16.28
C TYR A 328 37.27 -13.60 -15.28
N THR A 329 37.18 -13.20 -14.01
CA THR A 329 36.50 -13.96 -12.98
C THR A 329 35.11 -13.37 -12.75
N THR A 330 34.08 -14.20 -12.88
CA THR A 330 32.70 -13.80 -12.55
C THR A 330 32.62 -13.37 -11.08
N PRO A 331 31.89 -12.30 -10.73
CA PRO A 331 31.68 -11.90 -9.35
C PRO A 331 31.17 -13.07 -8.50
N LYS A 332 31.58 -13.15 -7.23
CA LYS A 332 31.10 -14.21 -6.31
C LYS A 332 29.57 -14.10 -6.15
N THR A 333 28.85 -15.05 -6.72
CA THR A 333 27.40 -15.20 -6.60
C THR A 333 27.02 -16.00 -5.37
N ALA A 334 26.00 -15.56 -4.63
CA ALA A 334 25.36 -16.34 -3.59
C ALA A 334 24.12 -17.07 -4.14
N SER A 335 23.80 -18.26 -3.60
CA SER A 335 22.42 -18.78 -3.72
C SER A 335 21.45 -17.73 -3.14
N ILE A 336 20.23 -17.63 -3.68
CA ILE A 336 19.22 -16.69 -3.19
C ILE A 336 18.92 -16.89 -1.69
N ASP A 337 18.99 -18.13 -1.20
CA ASP A 337 18.86 -18.48 0.23
C ASP A 337 19.96 -17.87 1.11
N ASN A 338 21.11 -17.51 0.52
CA ASN A 338 22.28 -16.95 1.19
C ASN A 338 22.42 -15.43 0.99
N VAL A 339 21.45 -14.76 0.35
CA VAL A 339 21.47 -13.30 0.12
C VAL A 339 20.96 -12.53 1.34
N LEU A 340 21.74 -11.56 1.81
CA LEU A 340 21.32 -10.52 2.74
C LEU A 340 21.58 -9.15 2.10
N VAL A 341 20.54 -8.31 2.03
CA VAL A 341 20.61 -6.90 1.62
C VAL A 341 20.17 -6.03 2.79
N GLU A 342 21.00 -5.10 3.24
CA GLU A 342 20.64 -4.19 4.34
C GLU A 342 20.35 -2.77 3.82
N GLN A 343 19.14 -2.26 4.06
CA GLN A 343 18.77 -0.87 3.77
C GLN A 343 18.89 0.00 5.03
N VAL A 344 19.63 1.12 4.94
CA VAL A 344 19.77 2.10 6.03
C VAL A 344 19.54 3.52 5.49
N VAL A 345 18.42 4.12 5.85
CA VAL A 345 17.98 5.43 5.32
C VAL A 345 17.71 6.44 6.44
N HIS A 346 17.68 7.73 6.11
CA HIS A 346 17.43 8.81 7.08
C HIS A 346 15.96 8.96 7.51
N GLY A 347 15.10 8.01 7.11
CA GLY A 347 13.66 8.15 7.17
C GLY A 347 13.04 8.27 8.54
N ARG A 348 11.92 9.01 8.60
CA ARG A 348 11.18 9.32 9.83
C ARG A 348 9.81 8.67 9.80
N ALA A 349 9.41 7.98 10.87
CA ALA A 349 8.11 7.31 10.91
C ALA A 349 6.89 8.27 10.92
N ILE A 350 7.12 9.57 11.16
CA ILE A 350 6.11 10.64 11.07
C ILE A 350 5.96 11.23 9.67
N ASP A 351 6.85 10.89 8.74
CA ASP A 351 6.82 11.37 7.35
C ASP A 351 6.29 10.24 6.43
N PRO A 352 5.13 10.45 5.77
CA PRO A 352 4.50 9.43 4.94
C PRO A 352 5.35 8.99 3.74
N PHE A 353 6.34 9.79 3.31
CA PHE A 353 7.33 9.38 2.29
C PHE A 353 7.91 8.00 2.62
N TRP A 354 8.33 7.79 3.87
CA TRP A 354 9.09 6.60 4.27
C TRP A 354 8.21 5.37 4.44
N GLY A 355 6.90 5.54 4.63
CA GLY A 355 5.92 4.45 4.54
C GLY A 355 5.79 3.92 3.11
N VAL A 356 5.73 4.81 2.12
CA VAL A 356 5.70 4.45 0.70
C VAL A 356 7.03 3.82 0.25
N TYR A 357 8.16 4.37 0.73
CA TYR A 357 9.50 3.80 0.54
C TYR A 357 9.59 2.37 1.11
N ALA A 358 9.24 2.16 2.39
CA ALA A 358 9.30 0.84 3.02
C ALA A 358 8.36 -0.18 2.36
N THR A 359 7.25 0.28 1.79
CA THR A 359 6.36 -0.56 0.95
C THR A 359 7.10 -1.04 -0.30
N GLY A 360 7.80 -0.15 -1.01
CA GLY A 360 8.62 -0.51 -2.17
C GLY A 360 9.75 -1.48 -1.85
N ALA A 361 10.40 -1.34 -0.69
CA ALA A 361 11.40 -2.29 -0.21
C ALA A 361 10.79 -3.68 0.07
N SER A 362 9.60 -3.72 0.67
CA SER A 362 8.88 -4.97 0.95
C SER A 362 8.37 -5.65 -0.33
N GLU A 363 7.91 -4.88 -1.30
CA GLU A 363 7.50 -5.35 -2.63
C GLU A 363 8.68 -5.96 -3.38
N ALA A 364 9.83 -5.26 -3.43
CA ALA A 364 11.03 -5.80 -4.07
C ALA A 364 11.50 -7.08 -3.39
N ALA A 365 11.58 -7.11 -2.06
CA ALA A 365 11.96 -8.30 -1.32
C ALA A 365 11.09 -9.52 -1.71
N ARG A 366 9.76 -9.35 -1.72
CA ARG A 366 8.80 -10.38 -2.17
C ARG A 366 9.10 -10.84 -3.60
N ASP A 367 9.33 -9.90 -4.52
CA ASP A 367 9.43 -10.19 -5.96
C ASP A 367 10.79 -10.82 -6.33
N VAL A 368 11.87 -10.56 -5.57
CA VAL A 368 13.14 -11.33 -5.65
C VAL A 368 13.21 -12.55 -4.71
N GLY A 369 12.12 -12.92 -4.05
CA GLY A 369 12.04 -14.13 -3.22
C GLY A 369 12.77 -14.06 -1.86
N LEU A 370 13.09 -12.86 -1.40
CA LEU A 370 13.61 -12.55 -0.06
C LEU A 370 12.47 -12.27 0.93
N ARG A 371 12.76 -12.44 2.22
CA ARG A 371 11.92 -11.96 3.33
C ARG A 371 12.19 -10.47 3.56
N PHE A 372 11.13 -9.65 3.66
CA PHE A 372 11.25 -8.28 4.18
C PHE A 372 11.28 -8.27 5.71
N VAL A 373 12.14 -7.45 6.31
CA VAL A 373 12.12 -7.17 7.76
C VAL A 373 12.35 -5.69 8.03
N ASN A 374 11.35 -5.01 8.60
CA ASN A 374 11.55 -3.68 9.19
C ASN A 374 12.12 -3.84 10.61
N CYS A 375 13.37 -3.41 10.81
CA CYS A 375 14.12 -3.58 12.05
C CYS A 375 13.83 -2.51 13.10
N ASP A 376 13.05 -1.48 12.77
CA ASP A 376 12.64 -0.45 13.72
C ASP A 376 11.29 -0.79 14.38
N VAL A 377 10.63 -1.86 13.94
CA VAL A 377 9.43 -2.42 14.57
C VAL A 377 9.82 -3.26 15.79
N ALA A 378 9.21 -2.96 16.94
CA ALA A 378 9.46 -3.67 18.18
C ALA A 378 9.13 -5.17 18.06
N GLY A 379 10.09 -6.04 18.37
CA GLY A 379 9.98 -7.50 18.25
C GLY A 379 10.49 -8.08 16.93
N SER A 380 10.91 -7.25 15.97
CA SER A 380 11.64 -7.73 14.78
C SER A 380 13.01 -8.30 15.14
N VAL A 381 13.38 -9.40 14.49
CA VAL A 381 14.70 -10.03 14.61
C VAL A 381 15.55 -9.66 13.39
N CYS A 382 16.63 -8.92 13.62
CA CYS A 382 17.53 -8.40 12.59
C CYS A 382 19.00 -8.75 12.89
N ASP A 383 19.23 -10.05 13.00
CA ASP A 383 20.45 -10.78 13.38
C ASP A 383 21.38 -11.13 12.20
N GLY A 384 21.16 -10.53 11.03
CA GLY A 384 21.90 -10.87 9.81
C GLY A 384 21.46 -12.19 9.15
N THR A 385 20.30 -12.74 9.51
CA THR A 385 19.70 -13.90 8.83
C THR A 385 19.63 -13.70 7.30
N ARG A 386 20.07 -14.71 6.56
CA ARG A 386 20.08 -14.70 5.08
C ARG A 386 18.66 -14.84 4.50
N ARG A 387 18.57 -14.85 3.16
CA ARG A 387 17.35 -14.72 2.37
C ARG A 387 16.47 -13.53 2.79
N THR A 388 17.10 -12.40 3.10
CA THR A 388 16.44 -11.26 3.77
C THR A 388 16.85 -9.93 3.16
N LEU A 389 15.88 -9.02 3.02
CA LEU A 389 16.08 -7.60 2.80
C LEU A 389 15.58 -6.87 4.06
N THR A 390 16.48 -6.20 4.77
CA THR A 390 16.15 -5.45 6.00
C THR A 390 15.96 -3.96 5.70
N TYR A 391 15.16 -3.28 6.51
CA TYR A 391 14.99 -1.84 6.53
C TYR A 391 15.31 -1.28 7.92
N ARG A 392 16.11 -0.20 7.96
CA ARG A 392 16.49 0.54 9.18
C ARG A 392 16.45 2.05 8.95
N SER A 393 15.96 2.79 9.93
CA SER A 393 15.99 4.26 9.97
C SER A 393 16.28 4.79 11.40
N PRO A 394 16.60 6.08 11.58
CA PRO A 394 16.87 6.65 12.91
C PRO A 394 15.62 6.83 13.80
N GLY A 395 14.42 6.48 13.34
CA GLY A 395 13.18 6.52 14.15
C GLY A 395 12.30 7.74 13.86
N ASN A 396 11.96 8.55 14.87
CA ASN A 396 11.06 9.71 14.71
C ASN A 396 11.78 11.04 14.42
N GLN A 397 13.09 11.08 14.66
CA GLN A 397 13.92 12.28 14.52
C GLN A 397 14.90 12.14 13.36
N PHE A 398 15.25 13.28 12.76
CA PHE A 398 16.35 13.37 11.81
C PHE A 398 17.67 13.33 12.60
N ASP A 399 18.20 12.13 12.83
CA ASP A 399 19.42 11.88 13.60
C ASP A 399 20.45 11.09 12.79
N LEU A 400 21.45 11.82 12.29
CA LEU A 400 22.53 11.28 11.47
C LEU A 400 23.56 10.50 12.29
N THR A 401 23.67 10.72 13.61
CA THR A 401 24.57 9.97 14.49
C THR A 401 24.02 8.57 14.75
N THR A 402 22.72 8.46 15.05
CA THR A 402 22.01 7.17 15.11
C THR A 402 22.05 6.45 13.76
N MET A 403 21.92 7.19 12.65
CA MET A 403 22.05 6.61 11.31
C MET A 403 23.46 6.05 11.04
N ALA A 404 24.52 6.77 11.39
CA ALA A 404 25.90 6.28 11.26
C ALA A 404 26.13 5.00 12.07
N THR A 405 25.59 4.94 13.28
CA THR A 405 25.64 3.71 14.11
C THR A 405 24.91 2.55 13.44
N LYS A 406 23.71 2.79 12.88
CA LYS A 406 22.94 1.77 12.13
C LYS A 406 23.65 1.30 10.86
N LEU A 407 24.38 2.18 10.15
CA LEU A 407 25.23 1.80 9.01
C LEU A 407 26.32 0.81 9.43
N LEU A 408 27.08 1.14 10.48
CA LEU A 408 28.15 0.26 11.01
C LEU A 408 27.61 -1.06 11.56
N THR A 409 26.48 -1.05 12.28
CA THR A 409 25.81 -2.27 12.75
C THR A 409 25.39 -3.15 11.57
N SER A 410 24.79 -2.57 10.53
CA SER A 410 24.36 -3.32 9.34
C SER A 410 25.55 -3.90 8.58
N ALA A 411 26.64 -3.15 8.46
CA ALA A 411 27.88 -3.65 7.87
C ALA A 411 28.52 -4.79 8.67
N SER A 412 28.37 -4.82 9.99
CA SER A 412 28.87 -5.91 10.85
C SER A 412 28.19 -7.26 10.61
N ASN A 413 26.99 -7.27 10.04
CA ASN A 413 26.29 -8.49 9.60
C ASN A 413 26.89 -9.11 8.31
N ALA A 414 27.90 -8.48 7.72
CA ALA A 414 28.49 -8.85 6.42
C ALA A 414 27.43 -9.13 5.32
N PRO A 415 26.54 -8.16 5.03
CA PRO A 415 25.55 -8.29 3.96
C PRO A 415 26.23 -8.42 2.61
N ASN A 416 25.55 -9.06 1.64
CA ASN A 416 26.04 -9.13 0.26
C ASN A 416 26.01 -7.77 -0.43
N ALA A 417 25.10 -6.89 0.02
CA ALA A 417 24.92 -5.55 -0.50
C ALA A 417 24.25 -4.63 0.52
N MET A 418 24.47 -3.32 0.38
CA MET A 418 23.77 -2.28 1.13
C MET A 418 23.07 -1.28 0.23
N ILE A 419 22.01 -0.67 0.75
CA ILE A 419 21.25 0.40 0.12
C ILE A 419 21.18 1.52 1.15
N LEU A 420 21.68 2.71 0.84
CA LEU A 420 21.81 3.78 1.83
C LEU A 420 21.50 5.15 1.24
N SER A 421 20.99 6.06 2.08
CA SER A 421 20.86 7.48 1.71
C SER A 421 21.96 8.30 2.38
N ASP A 422 22.43 9.36 1.74
CA ASP A 422 23.35 10.30 2.36
C ASP A 422 22.79 11.75 2.36
N PRO A 423 21.97 12.12 3.35
CA PRO A 423 21.50 13.50 3.50
C PRO A 423 22.61 14.48 3.91
N SER A 424 23.79 14.02 4.37
CA SER A 424 24.88 14.92 4.75
C SER A 424 26.23 14.20 4.74
N THR A 425 26.91 14.28 3.60
CA THR A 425 28.23 13.66 3.36
C THR A 425 29.30 14.19 4.32
N GLN A 426 29.14 15.41 4.84
CA GLN A 426 29.98 15.96 5.90
C GLN A 426 29.93 15.15 7.20
N VAL A 427 28.79 14.53 7.51
CA VAL A 427 28.58 13.72 8.73
C VAL A 427 28.74 12.24 8.45
N LEU A 428 28.14 11.73 7.36
CA LEU A 428 28.08 10.30 7.07
C LEU A 428 29.22 9.79 6.18
N GLY A 429 29.89 10.67 5.42
CA GLY A 429 30.84 10.28 4.37
C GLY A 429 32.00 9.42 4.88
N SER A 430 32.51 9.66 6.09
CA SER A 430 33.54 8.80 6.72
C SER A 430 33.03 7.38 7.00
N THR A 431 31.80 7.27 7.50
CA THR A 431 31.11 6.00 7.79
C THR A 431 30.79 5.24 6.50
N ILE A 432 30.28 5.94 5.47
CA ILE A 432 29.99 5.33 4.16
C ILE A 432 31.28 4.84 3.49
N ASN A 433 32.36 5.64 3.52
CA ASN A 433 33.67 5.22 3.03
C ASN A 433 34.18 3.97 3.76
N GLN A 434 33.98 3.86 5.08
CA GLN A 434 34.34 2.64 5.82
C GLN A 434 33.55 1.43 5.33
N VAL A 435 32.21 1.54 5.22
CA VAL A 435 31.33 0.45 4.72
C VAL A 435 31.73 0.00 3.30
N VAL A 436 31.97 0.94 2.40
CA VAL A 436 32.26 0.65 0.98
C VAL A 436 33.70 0.21 0.77
N LYS A 437 34.67 0.98 1.25
CA LYS A 437 36.09 0.84 0.89
C LYS A 437 36.88 -0.02 1.89
N THR A 438 36.52 0.00 3.17
CA THR A 438 37.21 -0.80 4.21
C THR A 438 36.56 -2.16 4.42
N ASN A 439 35.23 -2.22 4.56
CA ASN A 439 34.48 -3.47 4.68
C ASN A 439 34.24 -4.15 3.32
N GLY A 440 34.45 -3.45 2.20
CA GLY A 440 34.31 -3.99 0.85
C GLY A 440 32.87 -4.31 0.44
N ILE A 441 31.88 -3.73 1.13
CA ILE A 441 30.46 -4.04 0.91
C ILE A 441 29.94 -3.23 -0.30
N PRO A 442 29.43 -3.89 -1.37
CA PRO A 442 28.82 -3.18 -2.49
C PRO A 442 27.59 -2.39 -2.04
N ALA A 443 27.57 -1.09 -2.26
CA ALA A 443 26.46 -0.23 -1.86
C ALA A 443 25.95 0.67 -2.99
N VAL A 444 24.68 1.06 -2.90
CA VAL A 444 24.04 2.07 -3.77
C VAL A 444 23.41 3.17 -2.95
N GLY A 445 23.44 4.39 -3.50
CA GLY A 445 22.82 5.58 -2.93
C GLY A 445 21.32 5.64 -3.25
N VAL A 446 20.51 6.17 -2.34
CA VAL A 446 19.08 6.43 -2.56
C VAL A 446 18.66 7.77 -1.99
N ASN A 447 17.68 8.41 -2.62
CA ASN A 447 16.99 9.63 -2.16
C ASN A 447 17.84 10.90 -1.99
N ALA A 448 18.87 10.88 -1.14
CA ALA A 448 19.77 12.00 -0.88
C ALA A 448 21.24 11.59 -1.05
N GLY A 449 22.10 12.53 -1.44
CA GLY A 449 23.55 12.32 -1.61
C GLY A 449 24.00 11.87 -3.00
N GLY A 450 23.14 11.97 -4.02
CA GLY A 450 23.48 11.51 -5.38
C GLY A 450 24.70 12.17 -6.00
N ASN A 451 24.94 13.46 -5.71
CA ASN A 451 26.11 14.20 -6.20
C ASN A 451 27.44 13.67 -5.61
N ASP A 452 27.39 13.09 -4.41
CA ASP A 452 28.57 12.60 -3.68
C ASP A 452 28.78 11.09 -3.87
N ALA A 453 27.76 10.38 -4.36
CA ALA A 453 27.70 8.92 -4.43
C ALA A 453 28.92 8.27 -5.11
N GLU A 454 29.35 8.78 -6.26
CA GLU A 454 30.52 8.27 -7.01
C GLU A 454 31.82 8.45 -6.20
N SER A 455 32.00 9.59 -5.55
CA SER A 455 33.20 9.88 -4.73
C SER A 455 33.30 8.96 -3.50
N LEU A 456 32.15 8.58 -2.94
CA LEU A 456 32.02 7.62 -1.84
C LEU A 456 32.22 6.17 -2.29
N GLY A 457 32.22 5.90 -3.60
CA GLY A 457 32.34 4.57 -4.18
C GLY A 457 31.03 3.78 -4.24
N LEU A 458 29.88 4.46 -4.13
CA LEU A 458 28.57 3.84 -4.35
C LEU A 458 28.45 3.49 -5.84
N LEU A 459 27.90 2.31 -6.15
CA LEU A 459 27.84 1.80 -7.52
C LEU A 459 26.88 2.59 -8.40
N MET A 460 25.82 3.15 -7.81
CA MET A 460 24.71 3.83 -8.47
C MET A 460 24.01 4.75 -7.46
N PHE A 461 23.19 5.67 -7.95
CA PHE A 461 22.21 6.43 -7.16
C PHE A 461 20.78 6.28 -7.72
N PHE A 462 19.79 6.06 -6.86
CA PHE A 462 18.37 5.99 -7.20
C PHE A 462 17.59 7.14 -6.52
N GLY A 463 17.09 8.10 -7.29
CA GLY A 463 16.42 9.27 -6.72
C GLY A 463 16.04 10.31 -7.76
N SER A 464 15.90 11.57 -7.35
CA SER A 464 15.72 12.71 -8.26
C SER A 464 16.96 13.61 -8.29
N ASN A 465 17.13 14.37 -9.36
CA ASN A 465 18.12 15.46 -9.39
C ASN A 465 17.50 16.69 -8.71
N GLU A 466 17.89 16.96 -7.46
CA GLU A 466 17.23 17.95 -6.60
C GLU A 466 17.40 19.41 -7.03
N PRO A 467 18.56 19.86 -7.55
CA PRO A 467 18.68 21.16 -8.20
C PRO A 467 17.70 21.33 -9.37
N ILE A 468 17.58 20.33 -10.26
CA ILE A 468 16.65 20.37 -11.41
C ILE A 468 15.19 20.34 -10.93
N ALA A 469 14.88 19.55 -9.91
CA ALA A 469 13.55 19.48 -9.31
C ALA A 469 13.13 20.83 -8.68
N GLY A 470 14.05 21.48 -7.96
CA GLY A 470 13.89 22.84 -7.47
C GLY A 470 13.69 23.86 -8.59
N GLN A 471 14.48 23.80 -9.66
CA GLN A 471 14.35 24.69 -10.83
C GLN A 471 12.99 24.55 -11.50
N ALA A 472 12.49 23.33 -11.66
CA ALA A 472 11.15 23.07 -12.17
C ALA A 472 10.08 23.72 -11.27
N ALA A 473 10.15 23.53 -9.94
CA ALA A 473 9.24 24.16 -8.99
C ALA A 473 9.30 25.71 -9.04
N GLY A 474 10.50 26.29 -9.10
CA GLY A 474 10.69 27.75 -9.18
C GLY A 474 10.14 28.36 -10.46
N LYS A 475 10.33 27.70 -11.61
CA LYS A 475 9.72 28.11 -12.88
C LYS A 475 8.19 28.09 -12.79
N GLN A 476 7.60 27.06 -12.18
CA GLN A 476 6.14 26.91 -12.06
C GLN A 476 5.52 27.94 -11.11
N LEU A 477 6.16 28.25 -9.98
CA LEU A 477 5.75 29.36 -9.12
C LEU A 477 5.89 30.71 -9.85
N GLY A 478 6.95 30.89 -10.66
CA GLY A 478 7.10 32.07 -11.51
C GLY A 478 5.95 32.24 -12.51
N ILE A 479 5.53 31.17 -13.19
CA ILE A 479 4.37 31.14 -14.09
C ILE A 479 3.09 31.55 -13.34
N ALA A 480 2.92 31.11 -12.10
CA ALA A 480 1.82 31.51 -11.22
C ALA A 480 1.93 32.95 -10.65
N GLY A 481 2.86 33.76 -11.15
CA GLY A 481 3.02 35.16 -10.76
C GLY A 481 3.66 35.39 -9.39
N VAL A 482 4.29 34.37 -8.80
CA VAL A 482 5.13 34.51 -7.60
C VAL A 482 6.35 35.36 -7.93
N THR A 483 6.69 36.29 -7.03
CA THR A 483 7.83 37.18 -7.17
C THR A 483 8.94 36.92 -6.15
N LYS A 484 8.57 36.44 -4.94
CA LYS A 484 9.48 35.95 -3.92
C LYS A 484 8.83 34.80 -3.15
N ALA A 485 9.58 33.72 -2.91
CA ALA A 485 9.05 32.48 -2.34
C ALA A 485 9.62 32.13 -0.95
N LEU A 486 8.78 31.67 -0.03
CA LEU A 486 9.22 31.02 1.21
C LEU A 486 9.49 29.54 0.94
N CYS A 487 10.71 29.06 1.17
CA CYS A 487 11.08 27.66 1.00
C CYS A 487 11.10 26.96 2.37
N VAL A 488 10.10 26.13 2.64
CA VAL A 488 9.87 25.52 3.96
C VAL A 488 10.62 24.20 4.07
N ASN A 489 11.72 24.19 4.82
CA ASN A 489 12.62 23.06 5.02
C ASN A 489 12.39 22.41 6.39
N HIS A 490 12.08 21.11 6.40
CA HIS A 490 11.75 20.36 7.62
C HIS A 490 12.88 19.45 8.14
N GLU A 491 14.03 19.43 7.46
CA GLU A 491 15.25 18.72 7.85
C GLU A 491 16.48 19.61 7.62
N LEU A 492 16.73 20.51 8.57
CA LEU A 492 17.93 21.35 8.53
C LEU A 492 19.19 20.46 8.58
N GLY A 493 20.09 20.66 7.61
CA GLY A 493 21.27 19.81 7.41
C GLY A 493 21.11 18.74 6.34
N ASN A 494 19.90 18.49 5.83
CA ASN A 494 19.69 17.65 4.64
C ASN A 494 20.10 18.42 3.36
N SER A 495 21.10 17.90 2.65
CA SER A 495 21.66 18.49 1.43
C SER A 495 20.65 18.50 0.28
N ALA A 496 19.81 17.46 0.16
CA ALA A 496 18.76 17.37 -0.86
C ALA A 496 17.75 18.51 -0.73
N LEU A 497 17.26 18.76 0.50
CA LEU A 497 16.30 19.83 0.77
C LEU A 497 16.92 21.23 0.56
N THR A 498 18.21 21.38 0.88
CA THR A 498 18.97 22.61 0.60
C THR A 498 19.06 22.87 -0.91
N GLN A 499 19.38 21.82 -1.70
CA GLN A 499 19.45 21.88 -3.17
C GLN A 499 18.09 22.20 -3.80
N ARG A 500 16.98 21.68 -3.26
CA ARG A 500 15.61 22.06 -3.71
C ARG A 500 15.35 23.56 -3.58
N CYS A 501 15.71 24.19 -2.46
CA CYS A 501 15.54 25.65 -2.29
C CYS A 501 16.47 26.47 -3.19
N GLN A 502 17.72 26.04 -3.37
CA GLN A 502 18.65 26.69 -4.29
C GLN A 502 18.13 26.62 -5.73
N GLY A 503 17.66 25.44 -6.16
CA GLY A 503 17.01 25.22 -7.44
C GLY A 503 15.76 26.09 -7.63
N LEU A 504 14.90 26.19 -6.60
CA LEU A 504 13.76 27.12 -6.57
C LEU A 504 14.22 28.55 -6.91
N GLY A 505 15.26 29.03 -6.24
CA GLY A 505 15.84 30.35 -6.49
C GLY A 505 16.28 30.52 -7.94
N THR A 506 17.06 29.57 -8.46
CA THR A 506 17.52 29.57 -9.85
C THR A 506 16.36 29.58 -10.86
N GLY A 507 15.38 28.68 -10.70
CA GLY A 507 14.25 28.56 -11.62
C GLY A 507 13.32 29.78 -11.60
N LEU A 508 13.06 30.32 -10.42
CA LEU A 508 12.24 31.52 -10.24
C LEU A 508 12.95 32.77 -10.78
N ALA A 509 14.24 32.94 -10.47
CA ALA A 509 15.02 34.08 -10.95
C ALA A 509 15.17 34.07 -12.49
N ALA A 510 15.46 32.91 -13.08
CA ALA A 510 15.53 32.75 -14.53
C ALA A 510 14.20 33.08 -15.22
N TYR A 511 13.07 32.63 -14.68
CA TYR A 511 11.74 32.99 -15.21
C TYR A 511 11.43 34.49 -15.07
N ARG A 512 11.92 35.13 -14.00
CA ARG A 512 11.66 36.54 -13.67
C ARG A 512 12.65 37.53 -14.27
N GLY A 513 13.72 37.07 -14.93
CA GLY A 513 14.81 37.92 -15.42
C GLY A 513 15.67 38.55 -14.31
N VAL A 514 15.73 37.93 -13.13
CA VAL A 514 16.52 38.40 -11.98
C VAL A 514 17.91 37.76 -12.02
N SER A 515 18.97 38.58 -11.87
CA SER A 515 20.36 38.12 -11.98
C SER A 515 20.87 37.33 -10.76
N ASP A 516 20.41 37.67 -9.56
CA ASP A 516 20.81 36.98 -8.31
C ASP A 516 19.67 36.07 -7.81
N PRO A 517 19.82 34.72 -7.90
CA PRO A 517 18.79 33.78 -7.48
C PRO A 517 18.60 33.69 -5.96
N THR A 518 19.51 34.25 -5.14
CA THR A 518 19.35 34.26 -3.67
C THR A 518 18.32 35.29 -3.20
N THR A 519 18.04 36.32 -4.01
CA THR A 519 17.12 37.41 -3.65
C THR A 519 15.63 37.04 -3.77
N VAL A 520 15.31 36.03 -4.59
CA VAL A 520 13.91 35.65 -4.93
C VAL A 520 13.34 34.55 -4.03
N TYR A 521 14.07 34.08 -3.02
CA TYR A 521 13.51 33.16 -2.03
C TYR A 521 14.06 33.42 -0.62
N THR A 522 13.48 32.75 0.37
CA THR A 522 13.99 32.71 1.74
C THR A 522 13.73 31.32 2.29
N MET A 523 14.78 30.63 2.77
CA MET A 523 14.63 29.32 3.40
C MET A 523 14.18 29.49 4.86
N LEU A 524 13.12 28.78 5.25
CA LEU A 524 12.62 28.73 6.62
C LEU A 524 12.77 27.29 7.16
N PRO A 525 13.67 27.05 8.14
CA PRO A 525 13.69 25.78 8.86
C PRO A 525 12.47 25.66 9.78
N ILE A 526 11.84 24.49 9.79
CA ILE A 526 10.69 24.13 10.64
C ILE A 526 10.89 22.76 11.29
N SER A 527 10.00 22.37 12.21
CA SER A 527 10.01 21.03 12.81
C SER A 527 8.68 20.31 12.63
N LEU A 528 8.71 19.12 12.04
CA LEU A 528 7.54 18.25 11.92
C LEU A 528 6.93 17.84 13.28
N THR A 529 7.69 17.92 14.38
CA THR A 529 7.20 17.58 15.73
C THR A 529 6.66 18.77 16.50
N ASP A 530 6.88 20.00 16.04
CA ASP A 530 6.34 21.23 16.63
C ASP A 530 5.48 21.97 15.61
N VAL A 531 4.23 21.51 15.48
CA VAL A 531 3.24 22.09 14.56
C VAL A 531 2.89 23.53 14.96
N SER A 532 2.84 23.84 16.26
CA SER A 532 2.48 25.18 16.74
C SER A 532 3.61 26.19 16.49
N GLY A 533 4.85 25.85 16.82
CA GLY A 533 6.02 26.67 16.52
C GLY A 533 6.23 26.84 15.01
N THR A 534 6.01 25.77 14.23
CA THR A 534 6.02 25.83 12.75
C THR A 534 5.00 26.83 12.22
N ALA A 535 3.75 26.77 12.69
CA ALA A 535 2.72 27.72 12.29
C ALA A 535 3.09 29.17 12.65
N THR A 536 3.56 29.40 13.88
CA THR A 536 4.04 30.73 14.32
C THR A 536 5.20 31.23 13.46
N ALA A 537 6.19 30.38 13.15
CA ALA A 537 7.35 30.75 12.35
C ALA A 537 6.98 31.13 10.90
N ILE A 538 6.04 30.40 10.28
CA ILE A 538 5.54 30.71 8.93
C ILE A 538 4.78 32.04 8.91
N THR A 539 3.86 32.25 9.86
CA THR A 539 3.11 33.50 9.98
C THR A 539 4.03 34.69 10.23
N ALA A 540 5.04 34.54 11.10
CA ALA A 540 6.04 35.57 11.39
C ALA A 540 6.96 35.86 10.18
N ALA A 541 7.44 34.83 9.48
CA ALA A 541 8.29 35.01 8.29
C ALA A 541 7.58 35.83 7.21
N LEU A 542 6.29 35.54 6.96
CA LEU A 542 5.47 36.31 6.02
C LEU A 542 5.12 37.71 6.56
N GLN A 543 4.87 37.89 7.86
CA GLN A 543 4.64 39.24 8.42
C GLN A 543 5.88 40.14 8.29
N ASN A 544 7.06 39.58 8.55
CA ASN A 544 8.34 40.31 8.51
C ASN A 544 8.78 40.64 7.07
N ASP A 545 8.41 39.83 6.08
CA ASP A 545 8.66 40.12 4.66
C ASP A 545 7.35 40.11 3.83
N PRO A 546 6.70 41.28 3.68
CA PRO A 546 5.52 41.44 2.84
C PRO A 546 5.72 41.13 1.36
N SER A 547 6.96 41.07 0.85
CA SER A 547 7.24 40.79 -0.57
C SER A 547 7.11 39.31 -0.94
N ILE A 548 7.09 38.42 0.06
CA ILE A 548 6.86 36.99 -0.14
C ILE A 548 5.39 36.75 -0.46
N ASN A 549 5.15 36.19 -1.65
CA ASN A 549 3.81 35.91 -2.20
C ASN A 549 3.69 34.51 -2.81
N GLY A 550 4.66 33.62 -2.57
CA GLY A 550 4.56 32.19 -2.85
C GLY A 550 5.23 31.36 -1.77
N VAL A 551 4.85 30.09 -1.68
CA VAL A 551 5.45 29.13 -0.72
C VAL A 551 5.79 27.82 -1.44
N LEU A 552 6.95 27.24 -1.13
CA LEU A 552 7.34 25.91 -1.58
C LEU A 552 7.59 25.03 -0.35
N VAL A 553 6.80 23.98 -0.18
CA VAL A 553 6.92 23.03 0.93
C VAL A 553 7.74 21.83 0.48
N LEU A 554 8.84 21.53 1.16
CA LEU A 554 9.81 20.53 0.66
C LEU A 554 9.45 19.05 0.91
N GLY A 555 8.27 18.76 1.42
CA GLY A 555 7.73 17.41 1.56
C GLY A 555 6.31 17.41 2.10
N SER A 556 5.51 16.43 1.68
CA SER A 556 4.08 16.29 2.00
C SER A 556 3.75 16.41 3.50
N ALA A 557 4.57 15.83 4.39
CA ALA A 557 4.41 15.88 5.84
C ALA A 557 4.21 17.29 6.42
N ALA A 558 4.84 18.31 5.82
CA ALA A 558 4.78 19.68 6.31
C ALA A 558 3.57 20.48 5.76
N VAL A 559 2.88 20.00 4.73
CA VAL A 559 1.87 20.77 3.97
C VAL A 559 0.72 21.23 4.86
N SER A 560 0.18 20.35 5.70
CA SER A 560 -0.93 20.71 6.60
C SER A 560 -0.53 21.79 7.63
N SER A 561 0.70 21.71 8.15
CA SER A 561 1.27 22.69 9.08
C SER A 561 1.55 24.05 8.42
N VAL A 562 1.64 24.10 7.10
CA VAL A 562 1.78 25.32 6.31
C VAL A 562 0.41 25.87 5.91
N LEU A 563 -0.51 25.05 5.39
CA LEU A 563 -1.80 25.52 4.88
C LEU A 563 -2.70 26.10 5.98
N LEU A 564 -2.81 25.41 7.13
CA LEU A 564 -3.71 25.80 8.21
C LEU A 564 -3.50 27.26 8.71
N PRO A 565 -2.28 27.71 9.08
CA PRO A 565 -2.07 29.09 9.52
C PRO A 565 -2.28 30.12 8.40
N LEU A 566 -1.99 29.77 7.14
CA LEU A 566 -2.22 30.67 5.99
C LEU A 566 -3.72 30.88 5.72
N GLN A 567 -4.52 29.81 5.84
CA GLN A 567 -5.98 29.88 5.76
C GLN A 567 -6.58 30.66 6.95
N GLN A 568 -6.10 30.41 8.18
CA GLN A 568 -6.53 31.16 9.37
C GLN A 568 -6.19 32.66 9.30
N ALA A 569 -5.07 33.02 8.67
CA ALA A 569 -4.68 34.41 8.43
C ALA A 569 -5.41 35.05 7.22
N GLY A 570 -6.25 34.30 6.49
CA GLY A 570 -6.92 34.78 5.28
C GLY A 570 -5.98 35.05 4.11
N TRP A 571 -4.78 34.46 4.10
CA TRP A 571 -3.77 34.67 3.06
C TRP A 571 -3.83 33.68 1.91
N VAL A 572 -4.57 32.58 2.11
CA VAL A 572 -4.92 31.57 1.11
C VAL A 572 -6.39 31.21 1.31
N THR A 573 -7.21 31.46 0.29
CA THR A 573 -8.65 31.16 0.26
C THR A 573 -9.01 30.20 -0.88
N GLY A 574 -8.06 29.88 -1.76
CA GLY A 574 -8.29 29.09 -2.98
C GLY A 574 -8.63 29.96 -4.19
N HIS A 575 -8.43 31.28 -4.09
CA HIS A 575 -8.68 32.25 -5.16
C HIS A 575 -7.38 33.05 -5.43
N PRO A 576 -6.47 32.53 -6.29
CA PRO A 576 -5.11 33.09 -6.48
C PRO A 576 -5.04 34.57 -6.88
N SER A 577 -6.11 35.11 -7.45
CA SER A 577 -6.22 36.52 -7.85
C SER A 577 -6.43 37.49 -6.69
N THR A 578 -6.95 37.01 -5.56
CA THR A 578 -7.21 37.80 -4.33
C THR A 578 -6.35 37.37 -3.14
N ASP A 579 -5.74 36.19 -3.20
CA ASP A 579 -4.90 35.64 -2.14
C ASP A 579 -3.56 36.37 -2.01
N ARG A 580 -3.12 36.58 -0.76
CA ARG A 580 -1.82 37.16 -0.45
C ARG A 580 -0.68 36.24 -0.90
N VAL A 581 -0.84 34.93 -0.66
CA VAL A 581 0.04 33.89 -1.18
C VAL A 581 -0.58 33.35 -2.46
N LYS A 582 -0.09 33.82 -3.61
CA LYS A 582 -0.65 33.53 -4.94
C LYS A 582 -0.59 32.05 -5.31
N ALA A 583 0.47 31.37 -4.88
CA ALA A 583 0.68 29.96 -5.19
C ALA A 583 1.47 29.25 -4.09
N ILE A 584 1.08 28.01 -3.85
CA ILE A 584 1.81 27.07 -3.01
C ILE A 584 2.21 25.87 -3.89
N GLY A 585 3.49 25.53 -3.87
CA GLY A 585 4.00 24.28 -4.44
C GLY A 585 4.41 23.33 -3.33
N SER A 586 4.49 22.03 -3.63
CA SER A 586 5.02 21.02 -2.73
C SER A 586 6.02 20.07 -3.41
N PHE A 587 6.60 19.19 -2.62
CA PHE A 587 7.25 17.96 -3.05
C PHE A 587 6.51 16.77 -2.45
N ASP A 588 6.69 15.60 -3.07
CA ASP A 588 6.07 14.34 -2.69
C ASP A 588 4.55 14.29 -2.90
N LEU A 589 3.91 13.18 -2.56
CA LEU A 589 2.46 13.02 -2.71
C LEU A 589 1.95 12.05 -1.66
N ASP A 590 0.97 12.50 -0.88
CA ASP A 590 0.16 11.70 0.04
C ASP A 590 -1.32 12.09 -0.12
N GLY A 591 -2.24 11.39 0.54
CA GLY A 591 -3.67 11.68 0.45
C GLY A 591 -4.05 13.13 0.82
N PRO A 592 -3.56 13.67 1.96
CA PRO A 592 -3.75 15.08 2.33
C PRO A 592 -3.27 16.09 1.27
N LEU A 593 -2.07 15.93 0.71
CA LEU A 593 -1.54 16.82 -0.33
C LEU A 593 -2.32 16.65 -1.64
N GLN A 594 -2.70 15.43 -2.01
CA GLN A 594 -3.56 15.18 -3.18
C GLN A 594 -4.89 15.94 -3.06
N ALA A 595 -5.55 15.86 -1.91
CA ALA A 595 -6.79 16.60 -1.64
C ALA A 595 -6.57 18.12 -1.66
N ALA A 596 -5.44 18.61 -1.15
CA ALA A 596 -5.10 20.04 -1.19
C ALA A 596 -4.84 20.55 -2.62
N ILE A 597 -4.31 19.71 -3.52
CA ILE A 597 -4.15 20.05 -4.95
C ILE A 597 -5.49 20.03 -5.68
N GLN A 598 -6.32 19.02 -5.42
CA GLN A 598 -7.67 18.92 -6.00
C GLN A 598 -8.58 20.07 -5.56
N ALA A 599 -8.42 20.57 -4.33
CA ALA A 599 -9.12 21.72 -3.80
C ALA A 599 -8.50 23.08 -4.20
N GLY A 600 -7.42 23.10 -4.99
CA GLY A 600 -6.77 24.34 -5.47
C GLY A 600 -5.94 25.10 -4.43
N TYR A 601 -5.78 24.60 -3.21
CA TYR A 601 -4.94 25.23 -2.17
C TYR A 601 -3.43 25.03 -2.43
N VAL A 602 -3.06 23.99 -3.17
CA VAL A 602 -1.69 23.73 -3.65
C VAL A 602 -1.74 23.60 -5.16
N LEU A 603 -0.92 24.38 -5.87
CA LEU A 603 -0.93 24.46 -7.34
C LEU A 603 -0.36 23.19 -7.99
N PHE A 604 0.73 22.67 -7.43
CA PHE A 604 1.43 21.50 -7.91
C PHE A 604 2.21 20.81 -6.79
N THR A 605 2.61 19.57 -7.04
CA THR A 605 3.70 18.94 -6.32
C THR A 605 4.75 18.36 -7.27
N VAL A 606 6.00 18.28 -6.82
CA VAL A 606 7.08 17.58 -7.50
C VAL A 606 7.18 16.15 -6.96
N LEU A 607 6.74 15.19 -7.76
CA LEU A 607 6.78 13.77 -7.43
C LEU A 607 8.14 13.17 -7.80
N GLN A 608 8.70 12.42 -6.85
CA GLN A 608 10.00 11.73 -6.96
C GLN A 608 9.91 10.18 -6.91
N GLN A 609 8.68 9.64 -6.93
CA GLN A 609 8.37 8.19 -6.93
C GLN A 609 9.06 7.41 -5.80
N GLN A 610 8.62 7.67 -4.57
CA GLN A 610 9.18 7.15 -3.32
C GLN A 610 9.29 5.62 -3.31
N HIS A 611 8.28 4.94 -3.86
CA HIS A 611 8.24 3.48 -4.00
C HIS A 611 9.39 2.94 -4.88
N MET A 612 9.69 3.61 -6.00
CA MET A 612 10.73 3.19 -6.93
C MET A 612 12.14 3.37 -6.36
N GLN A 613 12.36 4.39 -5.53
CA GLN A 613 13.64 4.61 -4.83
C GLN A 613 14.00 3.50 -3.82
N ALA A 614 13.03 2.65 -3.45
CA ALA A 614 13.25 1.48 -2.60
C ALA A 614 13.21 0.17 -3.39
N TYR A 615 12.26 0.07 -4.32
CA TYR A 615 12.00 -1.13 -5.09
C TYR A 615 13.17 -1.46 -6.03
N MET A 616 13.57 -0.51 -6.90
CA MET A 616 14.63 -0.73 -7.88
C MET A 616 15.99 -1.11 -7.29
N PRO A 617 16.53 -0.42 -6.26
CA PRO A 617 17.76 -0.87 -5.63
C PRO A 617 17.59 -2.22 -4.92
N GLY A 618 16.41 -2.52 -4.36
CA GLY A 618 16.10 -3.85 -3.80
C GLY A 618 16.22 -4.98 -4.83
N ILE A 619 15.66 -4.78 -6.03
CA ILE A 619 15.83 -5.69 -7.18
C ILE A 619 17.30 -5.76 -7.59
N ALA A 620 17.92 -4.61 -7.91
CA ALA A 620 19.26 -4.53 -8.49
C ALA A 620 20.34 -5.13 -7.57
N MET A 621 20.30 -4.82 -6.28
CA MET A 621 21.30 -5.34 -5.32
C MET A 621 21.09 -6.82 -4.98
N THR A 622 19.85 -7.32 -5.06
CA THR A 622 19.59 -8.76 -4.93
C THR A 622 20.08 -9.52 -6.16
N LEU A 623 19.77 -9.05 -7.36
CA LEU A 623 20.27 -9.64 -8.61
C LEU A 623 21.80 -9.60 -8.66
N ARG A 624 22.43 -8.48 -8.29
CA ARG A 624 23.89 -8.41 -8.12
C ARG A 624 24.42 -9.49 -7.18
N SER A 625 23.78 -9.67 -6.03
CA SER A 625 24.22 -10.63 -5.01
C SER A 625 24.08 -12.09 -5.47
N SER A 626 23.06 -12.41 -6.28
CA SER A 626 22.75 -13.79 -6.69
C SER A 626 23.25 -14.19 -8.08
N THR A 627 23.45 -13.22 -8.98
CA THR A 627 23.84 -13.46 -10.38
C THR A 627 25.14 -12.76 -10.80
N GLY A 628 25.65 -11.83 -9.97
CA GLY A 628 26.81 -11.00 -10.31
C GLY A 628 26.49 -9.82 -11.24
N LEU A 629 25.25 -9.75 -11.76
CA LEU A 629 24.81 -8.75 -12.73
C LEU A 629 24.58 -7.37 -12.09
N ASN A 630 25.04 -6.32 -12.76
CA ASN A 630 24.96 -4.93 -12.33
C ASN A 630 24.19 -4.09 -13.35
N LEU A 631 23.34 -3.18 -12.87
CA LEU A 631 23.08 -1.97 -13.64
C LEU A 631 24.37 -1.14 -13.77
N LEU A 632 24.59 -0.54 -14.94
CA LEU A 632 25.80 0.24 -15.24
C LEU A 632 25.55 1.75 -15.32
N GLU A 633 24.34 2.19 -14.96
CA GLU A 633 23.99 3.61 -14.84
C GLU A 633 24.45 4.16 -13.49
N SER A 634 25.25 5.23 -13.49
CA SER A 634 25.59 5.95 -12.25
C SER A 634 24.35 6.58 -11.58
N TRP A 635 23.34 6.95 -12.37
CA TRP A 635 22.08 7.56 -11.90
C TRP A 635 20.85 6.90 -12.55
N ILE A 636 19.95 6.39 -11.71
CA ILE A 636 18.60 5.96 -12.08
C ILE A 636 17.61 7.00 -11.53
N LEU A 637 17.16 7.90 -12.40
CA LEU A 637 16.24 8.97 -12.05
C LEU A 637 14.80 8.45 -11.96
N THR A 638 14.24 8.51 -10.75
CA THR A 638 12.84 8.22 -10.42
C THR A 638 11.95 9.46 -10.51
N GLY A 639 12.54 10.63 -10.77
CA GLY A 639 11.90 11.92 -10.93
C GLY A 639 12.94 13.01 -11.29
N PRO A 640 12.56 14.29 -11.30
CA PRO A 640 11.26 14.84 -10.90
C PRO A 640 10.15 14.66 -11.94
N SER A 641 8.92 14.52 -11.48
CA SER A 641 7.69 14.67 -12.30
C SER A 641 6.80 15.74 -11.68
N LEU A 642 6.42 16.76 -12.46
CA LEU A 642 5.50 17.80 -11.99
C LEU A 642 4.07 17.28 -12.04
N MET A 643 3.38 17.28 -10.91
CA MET A 643 2.01 16.82 -10.75
C MET A 643 1.10 18.00 -10.42
N THR A 644 0.19 18.33 -11.33
CA THR A 644 -0.93 19.28 -11.12
C THR A 644 -2.23 18.51 -10.92
N ASN A 645 -3.36 19.20 -10.68
CA ASN A 645 -4.67 18.57 -10.58
C ASN A 645 -5.01 17.70 -11.82
N SER A 646 -4.72 18.19 -13.03
CA SER A 646 -4.92 17.42 -14.27
C SER A 646 -3.99 16.20 -14.39
N SER A 647 -2.72 16.32 -13.98
CA SER A 647 -1.80 15.16 -13.94
C SER A 647 -2.25 14.10 -12.93
N ILE A 648 -2.77 14.52 -11.78
CA ILE A 648 -3.30 13.62 -10.74
C ILE A 648 -4.56 12.92 -11.23
N ALA A 649 -5.48 13.63 -11.88
CA ALA A 649 -6.65 13.04 -12.51
C ALA A 649 -6.26 12.03 -13.59
N ALA A 650 -5.26 12.34 -14.44
CA ALA A 650 -4.77 11.42 -15.46
C ALA A 650 -4.16 10.14 -14.86
N VAL A 651 -3.32 10.23 -13.82
CA VAL A 651 -2.80 9.06 -13.09
C VAL A 651 -3.94 8.24 -12.47
N ASN A 652 -5.00 8.89 -12.02
CA ASN A 652 -6.16 8.23 -11.44
C ASN A 652 -7.07 7.52 -12.47
N CYS A 653 -6.97 7.83 -13.77
CA CYS A 653 -7.88 7.33 -14.80
C CYS A 653 -7.27 6.33 -15.81
N GLN A 654 -5.98 5.97 -15.70
CA GLN A 654 -5.27 5.11 -16.67
C GLN A 654 -5.65 3.61 -16.65
N GLY A 655 -6.90 3.28 -16.28
CA GLY A 655 -7.47 1.92 -16.32
C GLY A 655 -8.30 1.59 -17.56
N GLU A 656 -8.81 2.59 -18.29
CA GLU A 656 -9.75 2.40 -19.41
C GLU A 656 -9.09 2.40 -20.80
N PRO A 657 -9.68 1.72 -21.81
CA PRO A 657 -9.10 1.60 -23.14
C PRO A 657 -9.38 2.80 -24.06
N ALA A 658 -8.30 3.41 -24.57
CA ALA A 658 -8.18 4.29 -25.75
C ALA A 658 -8.94 5.64 -25.76
N CYS A 659 -8.18 6.76 -25.79
CA CYS A 659 -8.22 7.82 -26.81
C CYS A 659 -7.18 8.95 -26.49
N PRO A 660 -6.81 9.85 -27.43
CA PRO A 660 -5.43 9.88 -27.90
C PRO A 660 -4.58 11.08 -27.44
N SER A 661 -3.26 10.91 -27.61
CA SER A 661 -2.25 11.95 -27.37
C SER A 661 -2.22 13.00 -28.48
N SER A 662 -2.85 14.16 -28.25
CA SER A 662 -2.53 15.39 -29.00
C SER A 662 -3.06 16.65 -28.30
N MET A 663 -2.14 17.44 -27.74
CA MET A 663 -2.22 18.91 -27.77
C MET A 663 -0.88 19.50 -27.34
N GLU A 664 -0.02 19.79 -28.33
CA GLU A 664 1.02 20.80 -28.16
C GLU A 664 0.36 22.18 -28.04
N TYR A 665 0.83 22.97 -27.09
CA TYR A 665 0.30 24.31 -26.82
C TYR A 665 0.90 25.32 -27.80
N ASN A 666 0.10 25.89 -28.70
CA ASN A 666 0.50 27.03 -29.52
C ASN A 666 -0.52 28.17 -29.38
N VAL A 667 -0.02 29.34 -28.97
CA VAL A 667 -0.83 30.53 -28.69
C VAL A 667 -0.55 31.58 -29.77
N ALA A 668 -1.58 31.96 -30.55
CA ALA A 668 -1.88 33.33 -31.01
C ALA A 668 -2.78 33.34 -32.27
N ALA A 669 -3.96 33.98 -32.19
CA ALA A 669 -4.44 35.00 -33.16
C ALA A 669 -5.89 35.48 -32.89
N SER A 670 -6.04 36.80 -32.68
CA SER A 670 -7.20 37.68 -32.93
C SER A 670 -8.64 37.29 -32.54
N GLU A 671 -9.21 38.08 -31.62
CA GLU A 671 -10.65 38.34 -31.48
C GLU A 671 -11.19 39.23 -32.64
N SER A 672 -12.52 39.23 -32.85
CA SER A 672 -13.39 40.39 -33.26
C SER A 672 -14.45 40.21 -34.37
N SER A 673 -15.39 39.24 -34.25
CA SER A 673 -16.65 39.33 -35.03
C SER A 673 -17.89 38.61 -34.44
N CYS A 674 -18.04 38.53 -33.11
CA CYS A 674 -19.15 37.80 -32.48
C CYS A 674 -20.37 38.69 -32.15
N PRO A 675 -21.61 38.26 -32.44
CA PRO A 675 -22.83 38.98 -32.07
C PRO A 675 -22.99 39.18 -30.55
N ARG A 676 -22.57 38.18 -29.77
CA ARG A 676 -22.50 38.18 -28.30
C ARG A 676 -21.17 37.58 -27.84
N PRO A 677 -20.07 38.36 -27.77
CA PRO A 677 -18.76 37.85 -27.34
C PRO A 677 -18.79 37.17 -25.96
N GLU A 678 -19.70 37.60 -25.08
CA GLU A 678 -19.92 37.04 -23.76
C GLU A 678 -20.49 35.60 -23.72
N TRP A 679 -21.01 35.07 -24.84
CA TRP A 679 -21.60 33.72 -24.94
C TRP A 679 -20.78 32.76 -25.80
N ALA A 680 -19.59 33.17 -26.29
CA ALA A 680 -18.72 32.27 -27.04
C ALA A 680 -18.03 31.27 -26.11
N GLY A 681 -18.46 29.99 -26.16
CA GLY A 681 -17.86 28.91 -25.36
C GLY A 681 -18.34 28.84 -23.90
N ASP A 682 -19.59 29.24 -23.62
CA ASP A 682 -20.20 29.14 -22.29
C ASP A 682 -20.77 27.74 -21.95
N GLY A 683 -20.82 26.83 -22.94
CA GLY A 683 -21.33 25.47 -22.82
C GLY A 683 -22.85 25.32 -22.99
N TRP A 684 -23.53 26.34 -23.54
CA TRP A 684 -24.94 26.30 -23.86
C TRP A 684 -25.16 26.53 -25.36
N CYS A 685 -25.89 25.63 -26.01
CA CYS A 685 -26.20 25.74 -27.44
C CYS A 685 -27.09 26.98 -27.73
N ASP A 686 -26.46 28.08 -28.12
CA ASP A 686 -27.13 29.31 -28.55
C ASP A 686 -27.24 29.38 -30.09
N ALA A 687 -28.36 29.93 -30.58
CA ALA A 687 -28.64 30.01 -32.01
C ALA A 687 -28.13 31.30 -32.68
N ILE A 688 -27.58 32.26 -31.93
CA ILE A 688 -27.25 33.62 -32.39
C ILE A 688 -25.75 33.81 -32.67
N ASN A 689 -24.88 33.07 -31.98
CA ASN A 689 -23.43 33.04 -32.19
C ASN A 689 -22.96 31.99 -33.21
N ASN A 690 -23.88 31.16 -33.75
CA ASN A 690 -23.60 30.13 -34.75
C ASN A 690 -23.27 30.72 -36.15
N VAL A 691 -22.16 31.46 -36.23
CA VAL A 691 -21.61 32.07 -37.44
C VAL A 691 -20.11 31.78 -37.56
N PRO A 692 -19.55 31.68 -38.79
CA PRO A 692 -18.13 31.41 -38.99
C PRO A 692 -17.25 32.47 -38.32
N GLY A 693 -16.32 32.03 -37.46
CA GLY A 693 -15.45 32.90 -36.65
C GLY A 693 -15.83 33.01 -35.17
N CYS A 694 -17.01 32.55 -34.77
CA CYS A 694 -17.49 32.54 -33.37
C CYS A 694 -17.98 31.15 -32.93
N TYR A 695 -17.50 30.12 -33.62
CA TYR A 695 -17.86 28.72 -33.43
C TYR A 695 -17.17 28.18 -32.16
N ASP A 696 -17.95 27.67 -31.21
CA ASP A 696 -17.47 27.18 -29.89
C ASP A 696 -17.03 25.71 -29.87
N GLY A 697 -17.11 25.02 -31.02
CA GLY A 697 -16.42 23.74 -31.22
C GLY A 697 -17.00 22.54 -30.46
N GLY A 698 -18.25 22.59 -29.98
CA GLY A 698 -18.84 21.49 -29.21
C GLY A 698 -20.33 21.22 -29.39
N ASP A 699 -21.18 22.25 -29.42
CA ASP A 699 -22.52 22.13 -28.83
C ASP A 699 -23.64 21.61 -29.75
N CYS A 700 -23.25 20.81 -30.74
CA CYS A 700 -24.13 19.88 -31.47
C CYS A 700 -23.62 18.42 -31.45
N CYS A 701 -22.64 18.10 -30.60
CA CYS A 701 -22.06 16.76 -30.44
C CYS A 701 -22.39 16.15 -29.08
N SER A 702 -22.52 14.82 -29.01
CA SER A 702 -23.01 14.08 -27.82
C SER A 702 -22.11 14.15 -26.57
N SER A 703 -20.96 14.80 -26.65
CA SER A 703 -19.95 14.88 -25.59
C SER A 703 -20.02 16.12 -24.71
N THR A 704 -20.69 17.20 -25.12
CA THR A 704 -20.84 18.42 -24.29
C THR A 704 -22.14 18.45 -23.49
N CYS A 705 -23.10 17.56 -23.81
CA CYS A 705 -24.32 17.40 -23.04
C CYS A 705 -24.09 16.54 -21.78
N VAL A 706 -24.40 17.06 -20.59
CA VAL A 706 -24.05 16.41 -19.31
C VAL A 706 -25.06 15.31 -18.92
N SER A 707 -24.73 14.09 -19.36
CA SER A 707 -25.28 12.78 -18.93
C SER A 707 -26.52 12.23 -19.65
N LYS A 708 -26.39 10.96 -20.06
CA LYS A 708 -27.30 10.18 -20.90
C LYS A 708 -28.55 9.69 -20.18
N THR A 709 -29.71 9.98 -20.77
CA THR A 709 -30.55 8.92 -21.38
C THR A 709 -31.13 9.47 -22.68
N ASP A 710 -30.57 9.05 -23.82
CA ASP A 710 -30.74 9.74 -25.10
C ASP A 710 -32.16 9.67 -25.68
N TYR A 711 -32.63 10.80 -26.23
CA TYR A 711 -33.14 11.02 -27.60
C TYR A 711 -33.35 12.56 -27.76
N PHE A 712 -32.97 13.26 -28.84
CA PHE A 712 -32.72 12.85 -30.23
C PHE A 712 -31.68 13.76 -30.96
N GLN A 713 -31.40 13.48 -32.24
CA GLN A 713 -30.39 14.11 -33.10
C GLN A 713 -30.77 15.46 -33.74
N CYS A 714 -29.74 16.22 -34.14
CA CYS A 714 -29.84 17.44 -34.95
C CYS A 714 -30.12 17.16 -36.43
N GLY A 715 -31.00 17.97 -37.03
CA GLY A 715 -31.17 18.12 -38.47
C GLY A 715 -32.33 17.35 -39.09
N SER A 716 -33.16 18.05 -39.85
CA SER A 716 -33.87 17.45 -40.98
C SER A 716 -33.93 18.44 -42.14
N ASP A 717 -33.38 18.00 -43.27
CA ASP A 717 -33.55 18.63 -44.57
C ASP A 717 -35.03 18.67 -44.98
N LEU A 718 -35.33 19.33 -46.10
CA LEU A 718 -36.69 19.44 -46.65
C LEU A 718 -37.34 18.05 -46.85
N TYR A 719 -38.66 17.96 -46.62
CA TYR A 719 -39.53 16.76 -46.73
C TYR A 719 -39.52 15.77 -45.55
N GLY A 720 -39.88 16.24 -44.35
CA GLY A 720 -40.13 15.35 -43.20
C GLY A 720 -41.49 14.63 -43.21
N GLN A 721 -41.65 13.64 -42.32
CA GLN A 721 -42.95 13.23 -41.74
C GLN A 721 -42.79 12.76 -40.28
N GLY A 722 -43.57 13.36 -39.36
CA GLY A 722 -43.98 12.80 -38.06
C GLY A 722 -43.01 12.84 -36.86
N MET A 723 -43.13 13.84 -35.97
CA MET A 723 -42.44 13.87 -34.66
C MET A 723 -43.22 14.55 -33.52
N ASN A 724 -43.03 14.05 -32.29
CA ASN A 724 -43.44 14.59 -30.97
C ASN A 724 -42.68 13.80 -29.87
N ARG A 725 -42.31 14.31 -28.67
CA ARG A 725 -41.99 15.67 -28.15
C ARG A 725 -41.47 15.53 -26.68
N PHE A 726 -40.92 16.62 -26.10
CA PHE A 726 -40.62 16.85 -24.65
C PHE A 726 -39.35 16.19 -24.05
N ASN A 727 -38.65 16.76 -23.05
CA ASN A 727 -38.44 18.18 -22.64
C ASN A 727 -37.22 18.29 -21.70
N CYS A 728 -36.44 19.40 -21.75
CA CYS A 728 -35.35 19.69 -20.80
C CYS A 728 -35.89 20.36 -19.51
N LEU A 729 -35.20 20.18 -18.37
CA LEU A 729 -35.68 20.64 -17.05
C LEU A 729 -35.60 22.16 -16.85
N ASP A 730 -36.61 22.69 -16.16
CA ASP A 730 -36.75 24.09 -15.78
C ASP A 730 -35.96 24.41 -14.48
N ARG A 731 -35.23 25.53 -14.48
CA ARG A 731 -34.50 26.08 -13.32
C ARG A 731 -35.41 26.41 -12.13
N SER A 732 -36.72 26.54 -12.34
CA SER A 732 -37.71 26.73 -11.25
C SER A 732 -37.93 25.50 -10.38
N THR A 733 -37.28 24.37 -10.66
CA THR A 733 -37.43 23.10 -9.94
C THR A 733 -36.24 22.83 -9.02
N VAL A 734 -36.48 22.13 -7.89
CA VAL A 734 -35.46 21.84 -6.86
C VAL A 734 -34.25 21.08 -7.41
N GLU A 735 -34.44 20.25 -8.43
CA GLU A 735 -33.37 19.51 -9.10
C GLU A 735 -32.60 20.41 -10.10
N GLY A 736 -33.29 21.29 -10.83
CA GLY A 736 -32.65 22.30 -11.69
C GLY A 736 -31.82 23.32 -10.92
N GLU A 737 -32.29 23.78 -9.76
CA GLU A 737 -31.56 24.68 -8.87
C GLU A 737 -30.31 24.00 -8.28
N ALA A 738 -30.40 22.72 -7.89
CA ALA A 738 -29.25 21.94 -7.40
C ALA A 738 -28.17 21.72 -8.47
N ILE A 739 -28.55 21.50 -9.73
CA ILE A 739 -27.59 21.35 -10.84
C ILE A 739 -26.94 22.70 -11.18
N TYR A 740 -27.74 23.78 -11.28
CA TYR A 740 -27.23 25.13 -11.50
C TYR A 740 -26.19 25.52 -10.44
N CYS A 741 -26.50 25.32 -9.15
CA CYS A 741 -25.61 25.67 -8.05
C CYS A 741 -24.37 24.78 -7.90
N ASN A 742 -24.37 23.56 -8.45
CA ASN A 742 -23.15 22.74 -8.52
C ASN A 742 -22.22 23.16 -9.68
N ALA A 743 -22.76 23.73 -10.76
CA ALA A 743 -21.97 24.30 -11.86
C ALA A 743 -21.48 25.72 -11.57
N HIS A 744 -22.27 26.52 -10.84
CA HIS A 744 -22.00 27.95 -10.55
C HIS A 744 -21.59 28.15 -9.08
N LEU A 745 -20.53 27.48 -8.64
CA LEU A 745 -20.03 27.48 -7.25
C LEU A 745 -19.61 28.87 -6.72
N SER A 746 -19.48 29.86 -7.60
CA SER A 746 -19.15 31.25 -7.31
C SER A 746 -20.38 32.18 -7.17
N ASP A 747 -21.59 31.71 -7.49
CA ASP A 747 -22.82 32.49 -7.28
C ASP A 747 -23.11 32.58 -5.77
N PRO A 748 -23.16 33.79 -5.16
CA PRO A 748 -23.35 33.95 -3.72
C PRO A 748 -24.76 33.56 -3.23
N THR A 749 -25.70 33.30 -4.13
CA THR A 749 -27.02 32.72 -3.81
C THR A 749 -26.98 31.20 -3.73
N CYS A 750 -25.97 30.55 -4.32
CA CYS A 750 -25.81 29.11 -4.37
C CYS A 750 -25.01 28.55 -3.18
N VAL A 751 -25.63 27.62 -2.45
CA VAL A 751 -25.03 26.99 -1.26
C VAL A 751 -24.49 25.60 -1.61
N ASN A 752 -23.16 25.52 -1.77
CA ASN A 752 -22.44 24.31 -2.15
C ASN A 752 -22.69 23.14 -1.15
N THR A 753 -23.30 22.05 -1.63
CA THR A 753 -23.74 20.91 -0.81
C THR A 753 -22.83 19.68 -0.88
N ALA A 754 -21.94 19.54 -1.86
CA ALA A 754 -21.26 18.25 -2.13
C ALA A 754 -20.36 17.70 -0.99
N THR A 755 -19.84 18.55 -0.10
CA THR A 755 -18.85 18.16 0.94
C THR A 755 -19.43 17.82 2.32
N LYS A 756 -20.75 17.86 2.52
CA LYS A 756 -21.38 17.78 3.87
C LYS A 756 -22.42 16.69 4.06
N TYR A 757 -22.49 15.73 3.14
CA TYR A 757 -23.52 14.70 3.13
C TYR A 757 -22.88 13.31 3.20
N MET A 758 -23.51 12.42 3.95
CA MET A 758 -23.22 10.99 3.86
C MET A 758 -23.69 10.51 2.48
N PRO A 759 -22.86 9.83 1.66
CA PRO A 759 -23.28 9.37 0.34
C PRO A 759 -24.54 8.51 0.42
N ALA A 760 -25.46 8.66 -0.53
CA ALA A 760 -26.79 8.03 -0.46
C ALA A 760 -26.72 6.50 -0.25
N GLY A 761 -25.78 5.81 -0.91
CA GLY A 761 -25.54 4.38 -0.70
C GLY A 761 -25.04 4.03 0.71
N VAL A 762 -24.19 4.87 1.31
CA VAL A 762 -23.69 4.71 2.69
C VAL A 762 -24.81 4.96 3.70
N ALA A 763 -25.64 5.97 3.48
CA ALA A 763 -26.82 6.24 4.30
C ALA A 763 -27.84 5.09 4.22
N ALA A 764 -28.15 4.60 3.01
CA ALA A 764 -29.03 3.45 2.81
C ALA A 764 -28.51 2.18 3.51
N MET A 765 -27.20 1.92 3.44
CA MET A 765 -26.55 0.82 4.16
C MET A 765 -26.73 0.94 5.68
N PHE A 766 -26.46 2.11 6.27
CA PHE A 766 -26.64 2.32 7.71
C PHE A 766 -28.10 2.23 8.15
N ILE A 767 -29.04 2.74 7.35
CA ILE A 767 -30.48 2.59 7.60
C ILE A 767 -30.87 1.12 7.61
N ALA A 768 -30.43 0.32 6.62
CA ALA A 768 -30.71 -1.11 6.58
C ALA A 768 -30.14 -1.87 7.79
N LEU A 769 -28.90 -1.55 8.20
CA LEU A 769 -28.26 -2.14 9.38
C LEU A 769 -28.97 -1.77 10.67
N ALA A 770 -29.35 -0.51 10.85
CA ALA A 770 -30.05 -0.02 12.04
C ALA A 770 -31.47 -0.61 12.16
N CYS A 771 -32.24 -0.64 11.08
CA CYS A 771 -33.55 -1.31 11.02
C CYS A 771 -33.44 -2.81 11.36
N THR A 772 -32.42 -3.50 10.81
CA THR A 772 -32.17 -4.92 11.10
C THR A 772 -31.81 -5.14 12.57
N ALA A 773 -30.97 -4.28 13.15
CA ALA A 773 -30.59 -4.36 14.56
C ALA A 773 -31.80 -4.17 15.49
N ILE A 774 -32.63 -3.15 15.23
CA ILE A 774 -33.85 -2.88 16.01
C ILE A 774 -34.83 -4.07 15.92
N ALA A 775 -35.09 -4.58 14.71
CA ALA A 775 -35.99 -5.72 14.51
C ALA A 775 -35.53 -6.96 15.29
N CYS A 776 -34.23 -7.31 15.19
CA CYS A 776 -33.63 -8.40 15.95
C CYS A 776 -33.78 -8.21 17.47
N GLN A 777 -33.54 -7.01 18.00
CA GLN A 777 -33.65 -6.74 19.44
C GLN A 777 -35.09 -6.82 19.94
N VAL A 778 -36.07 -6.33 19.17
CA VAL A 778 -37.51 -6.43 19.51
C VAL A 778 -37.96 -7.89 19.55
N ILE A 779 -37.53 -8.71 18.58
CA ILE A 779 -37.77 -10.16 18.58
C ILE A 779 -37.15 -10.81 19.83
N LEU A 780 -35.92 -10.44 20.18
CA LEU A 780 -35.23 -10.96 21.36
C LEU A 780 -35.86 -10.51 22.69
N LEU A 781 -36.43 -9.31 22.78
CA LEU A 781 -37.22 -8.88 23.95
C LEU A 781 -38.47 -9.75 24.14
N GLY A 782 -39.21 -10.02 23.05
CA GLY A 782 -40.34 -10.96 23.05
C GLY A 782 -39.92 -12.38 23.45
N TRP A 783 -38.80 -12.86 22.91
CA TRP A 783 -38.22 -14.14 23.28
C TRP A 783 -37.86 -14.21 24.77
N ILE A 784 -37.17 -13.20 25.31
CA ILE A 784 -36.84 -13.13 26.75
C ILE A 784 -38.11 -13.16 27.60
N ALA A 785 -39.15 -12.39 27.23
CA ALA A 785 -40.42 -12.37 27.94
C ALA A 785 -41.09 -13.76 27.99
N SER A 786 -40.99 -14.54 26.90
CA SER A 786 -41.50 -15.92 26.83
C SER A 786 -40.65 -16.91 27.64
N GLN A 787 -39.32 -16.82 27.59
CA GLN A 787 -38.40 -17.80 28.16
C GLN A 787 -37.90 -17.46 29.58
N ARG A 788 -38.33 -16.35 30.18
CA ARG A 788 -37.84 -15.86 31.50
C ARG A 788 -37.96 -16.85 32.67
N LYS A 789 -38.76 -17.91 32.54
CA LYS A 789 -38.91 -18.99 33.53
C LYS A 789 -37.95 -20.17 33.32
N THR A 790 -37.17 -20.21 32.24
CA THR A 790 -36.17 -21.27 32.00
C THR A 790 -34.97 -21.09 32.93
N ARG A 791 -34.40 -22.20 33.44
CA ARG A 791 -33.25 -22.21 34.36
C ARG A 791 -32.09 -21.36 33.81
N THR A 792 -31.73 -21.58 32.55
CA THR A 792 -30.61 -20.94 31.86
C THR A 792 -30.81 -19.43 31.68
N LEU A 793 -32.03 -18.96 31.35
CA LEU A 793 -32.29 -17.53 31.20
C LEU A 793 -32.49 -16.81 32.55
N PHE A 794 -33.00 -17.50 33.58
CA PHE A 794 -33.15 -16.95 34.93
C PHE A 794 -31.81 -16.49 35.52
N TYR A 795 -30.77 -17.34 35.46
CA TYR A 795 -29.42 -16.96 35.91
C TYR A 795 -28.80 -15.82 35.09
N ALA A 796 -29.18 -15.66 33.82
CA ALA A 796 -28.71 -14.57 32.96
C ALA A 796 -29.25 -13.18 33.37
N SER A 797 -30.11 -13.08 34.39
CA SER A 797 -30.76 -11.87 34.90
C SER A 797 -31.61 -11.15 33.83
N PRO A 798 -32.80 -11.69 33.49
CA PRO A 798 -33.63 -11.19 32.38
C PRO A 798 -33.90 -9.68 32.38
N PRO A 799 -34.18 -9.00 33.51
CA PRO A 799 -34.41 -7.54 33.51
C PRO A 799 -33.18 -6.73 33.07
N MET A 800 -31.96 -7.23 33.32
CA MET A 800 -30.72 -6.56 32.92
C MET A 800 -30.44 -6.76 31.42
N LEU A 801 -30.76 -7.94 30.88
CA LEU A 801 -30.71 -8.18 29.43
C LEU A 801 -31.75 -7.34 28.68
N ALA A 802 -32.96 -7.24 29.21
CA ALA A 802 -34.01 -6.38 28.65
C ALA A 802 -33.60 -4.89 28.65
N ALA A 803 -33.01 -4.38 29.74
CA ALA A 803 -32.47 -3.02 29.80
C ALA A 803 -31.33 -2.80 28.77
N SER A 804 -30.44 -3.79 28.59
CA SER A 804 -29.36 -3.73 27.61
C SER A 804 -29.86 -3.75 26.16
N LEU A 805 -30.87 -4.57 25.85
CA LEU A 805 -31.54 -4.57 24.55
C LEU A 805 -32.29 -3.26 24.29
N ALA A 806 -32.95 -2.67 25.30
CA ALA A 806 -33.57 -1.35 25.16
C ALA A 806 -32.54 -0.26 24.83
N GLY A 807 -31.34 -0.29 25.43
CA GLY A 807 -30.23 0.59 25.03
C GLY A 807 -29.76 0.36 23.60
N GLY A 808 -29.72 -0.91 23.17
CA GLY A 808 -29.45 -1.28 21.77
C GLY A 808 -30.48 -0.74 20.79
N ILE A 809 -31.77 -0.70 21.16
CA ILE A 809 -32.85 -0.13 20.34
C ILE A 809 -32.66 1.37 20.20
N LEU A 810 -32.37 2.07 21.30
CA LEU A 810 -32.11 3.52 21.28
C LEU A 810 -30.83 3.86 20.50
N ALA A 811 -29.81 3.00 20.52
CA ALA A 811 -28.62 3.14 19.68
C ALA A 811 -28.95 2.97 18.19
N GLY A 812 -29.82 2.01 17.84
CA GLY A 812 -30.33 1.85 16.48
C GLY A 812 -31.18 3.05 16.03
N VAL A 813 -32.06 3.58 16.89
CA VAL A 813 -32.86 4.77 16.60
C VAL A 813 -31.97 6.01 16.44
N PHE A 814 -30.93 6.15 17.25
CA PHE A 814 -29.92 7.20 17.07
C PHE A 814 -29.21 7.07 15.70
N ALA A 815 -28.83 5.84 15.30
CA ALA A 815 -28.23 5.57 13.99
C ALA A 815 -29.18 5.86 12.81
N LEU A 816 -30.49 5.67 12.97
CA LEU A 816 -31.48 6.12 11.98
C LEU A 816 -31.55 7.64 11.92
N LEU A 817 -31.58 8.31 13.08
CA LEU A 817 -31.65 9.77 13.15
C LEU A 817 -30.37 10.47 12.68
N THR A 818 -29.22 9.80 12.65
CA THR A 818 -27.98 10.31 12.01
C THR A 818 -27.97 10.15 10.49
N SER A 819 -28.82 9.29 9.91
CA SER A 819 -28.88 9.01 8.47
C SER A 819 -30.03 9.72 7.72
N VAL A 820 -30.87 10.50 8.41
CA VAL A 820 -31.95 11.32 7.81
C VAL A 820 -31.57 12.80 7.73
N THR A 821 -32.39 13.61 7.05
CA THR A 821 -32.25 15.07 7.04
C THR A 821 -32.39 15.65 8.45
N GLN A 822 -31.53 16.61 8.81
CA GLN A 822 -31.47 17.10 10.19
C GLN A 822 -32.35 18.33 10.39
N THR A 823 -33.18 18.29 11.42
CA THR A 823 -33.94 19.44 11.93
C THR A 823 -33.48 19.79 13.34
N ALA A 824 -33.80 21.00 13.83
CA ALA A 824 -33.53 21.37 15.23
C ALA A 824 -34.12 20.37 16.25
N SER A 825 -35.28 19.77 15.95
CA SER A 825 -35.88 18.72 16.78
C SER A 825 -35.12 17.39 16.70
N ILE A 826 -34.63 16.99 15.52
CA ILE A 826 -33.80 15.78 15.35
C ILE A 826 -32.43 15.96 16.03
N CYS A 827 -31.80 17.14 15.91
CA CYS A 827 -30.57 17.48 16.61
C CYS A 827 -30.73 17.38 18.14
N THR A 828 -31.82 17.95 18.67
CA THR A 828 -32.16 17.85 20.09
C THR A 828 -32.40 16.39 20.49
N ALA A 829 -33.17 15.62 19.72
CA ALA A 829 -33.41 14.20 19.98
C ALA A 829 -32.12 13.37 19.99
N ARG A 830 -31.21 13.61 19.03
CA ARG A 830 -29.88 12.96 18.96
C ARG A 830 -29.04 13.22 20.21
N ALA A 831 -29.05 14.45 20.74
CA ALA A 831 -28.31 14.83 21.94
C ALA A 831 -28.77 14.06 23.20
N TYR A 832 -30.08 13.79 23.33
CA TYR A 832 -30.61 12.92 24.39
C TYR A 832 -30.35 11.43 24.12
N LEU A 833 -30.58 10.96 22.89
CA LEU A 833 -30.53 9.54 22.57
C LEU A 833 -29.13 8.94 22.68
N ALA A 834 -28.08 9.65 22.28
CA ALA A 834 -26.70 9.15 22.32
C ALA A 834 -26.26 8.69 23.74
N PRO A 835 -26.23 9.55 24.78
CA PRO A 835 -25.78 9.13 26.11
C PRO A 835 -26.73 8.12 26.77
N ILE A 836 -28.05 8.26 26.58
CA ILE A 836 -29.05 7.34 27.13
C ILE A 836 -28.87 5.92 26.55
N ALA A 837 -28.68 5.81 25.24
CA ALA A 837 -28.44 4.53 24.57
C ALA A 837 -27.17 3.84 25.07
N VAL A 838 -26.06 4.59 25.18
CA VAL A 838 -24.78 4.10 25.72
C VAL A 838 -24.95 3.60 27.16
N THR A 839 -25.63 4.37 28.01
CA THR A 839 -25.85 3.98 29.41
C THR A 839 -26.70 2.74 29.55
N LEU A 840 -27.82 2.64 28.82
CA LEU A 840 -28.68 1.45 28.87
C LEU A 840 -27.99 0.22 28.26
N ALA A 841 -27.22 0.36 27.18
CA ALA A 841 -26.53 -0.77 26.55
C ALA A 841 -25.43 -1.34 27.45
N LEU A 842 -24.62 -0.49 28.09
CA LEU A 842 -23.40 -0.88 28.80
C LEU A 842 -23.59 -1.09 30.31
N SER A 843 -24.33 -0.21 31.00
CA SER A 843 -24.36 -0.24 32.47
C SER A 843 -25.00 -1.48 33.11
N PRO A 844 -26.05 -2.13 32.56
CA PRO A 844 -26.57 -3.38 33.10
C PRO A 844 -25.54 -4.51 33.06
N ASN A 845 -24.65 -4.50 32.07
CA ASN A 845 -23.62 -5.51 31.88
C ASN A 845 -22.44 -5.29 32.84
N THR A 846 -21.97 -4.05 33.00
CA THR A 846 -20.95 -3.69 34.02
C THR A 846 -21.44 -4.01 35.44
N LEU A 847 -22.71 -3.71 35.75
CA LEU A 847 -23.30 -4.00 37.06
C LEU A 847 -23.53 -5.51 37.31
N LYS A 848 -23.69 -6.32 36.26
CA LYS A 848 -23.61 -7.79 36.36
C LYS A 848 -22.19 -8.27 36.70
N LEU A 849 -21.15 -7.72 36.07
CA LEU A 849 -19.76 -8.02 36.45
C LEU A 849 -19.46 -7.62 37.90
N PHE A 850 -19.93 -6.46 38.37
CA PHE A 850 -19.82 -6.06 39.77
C PHE A 850 -20.47 -7.08 40.73
N ARG A 851 -21.65 -7.60 40.37
CA ARG A 851 -22.36 -8.64 41.15
C ARG A 851 -21.52 -9.90 41.27
N PHE A 852 -20.99 -10.42 40.15
CA PHE A 852 -20.13 -11.58 40.15
C PHE A 852 -18.84 -11.34 40.94
N TYR A 853 -18.22 -10.17 40.81
CA TYR A 853 -17.04 -9.78 41.60
C TYR A 853 -17.33 -9.83 43.10
N LYS A 854 -18.46 -9.27 43.57
CA LYS A 854 -18.85 -9.30 44.99
C LYS A 854 -19.15 -10.70 45.52
N ILE A 855 -19.69 -11.60 44.70
CA ILE A 855 -19.98 -12.99 45.07
C ILE A 855 -18.69 -13.82 45.12
N PHE A 856 -17.96 -13.91 44.01
CA PHE A 856 -16.85 -14.87 43.85
C PHE A 856 -15.51 -14.40 44.44
N ARG A 857 -15.36 -13.12 44.81
CA ARG A 857 -14.15 -12.59 45.47
C ARG A 857 -14.36 -12.32 46.98
N ASN A 858 -15.48 -12.75 47.57
CA ASN A 858 -15.71 -12.59 49.00
C ASN A 858 -14.86 -13.57 49.83
N LYS A 859 -13.79 -13.06 50.46
CA LYS A 859 -12.91 -13.85 51.34
C LYS A 859 -13.58 -14.36 52.63
N THR A 860 -14.76 -13.87 52.99
CA THR A 860 -15.41 -14.17 54.29
C THR A 860 -16.42 -15.31 54.28
N MET A 861 -16.65 -15.97 53.14
CA MET A 861 -17.66 -17.03 52.94
C MET A 861 -19.11 -16.65 53.33
N LYS A 862 -19.39 -15.38 53.66
CA LYS A 862 -20.75 -14.90 53.95
C LYS A 862 -21.57 -14.83 52.66
N VAL A 863 -22.83 -15.26 52.72
CA VAL A 863 -23.77 -15.20 51.60
C VAL A 863 -24.05 -13.73 51.24
N VAL A 864 -23.72 -13.33 50.01
CA VAL A 864 -23.92 -11.96 49.50
C VAL A 864 -25.08 -11.97 48.49
N LYS A 865 -26.28 -11.56 48.92
CA LYS A 865 -27.44 -11.42 48.04
C LYS A 865 -27.53 -9.97 47.53
N ILE A 866 -27.44 -9.79 46.21
CA ILE A 866 -27.61 -8.48 45.53
C ILE A 866 -28.80 -8.61 44.55
N PRO A 867 -29.98 -8.03 44.86
CA PRO A 867 -31.17 -8.18 44.04
C PRO A 867 -31.09 -7.36 42.75
N ASN A 868 -31.82 -7.80 41.71
CA ASN A 868 -31.91 -7.08 40.43
C ASN A 868 -32.42 -5.63 40.60
N ALA A 869 -33.31 -5.37 41.56
CA ALA A 869 -33.83 -4.04 41.85
C ALA A 869 -32.73 -3.05 42.26
N GLN A 870 -31.78 -3.47 43.11
CA GLN A 870 -30.67 -2.61 43.55
C GLN A 870 -29.74 -2.22 42.39
N LEU A 871 -29.54 -3.13 41.43
CA LEU A 871 -28.70 -2.85 40.27
C LEU A 871 -29.45 -2.04 39.19
N LEU A 872 -30.76 -2.23 39.04
CA LEU A 872 -31.61 -1.36 38.22
C LEU A 872 -31.65 0.08 38.76
N LEU A 873 -31.65 0.28 40.09
CA LEU A 873 -31.50 1.62 40.69
C LEU A 873 -30.15 2.26 40.32
N GLY A 874 -29.07 1.48 40.23
CA GLY A 874 -27.78 1.95 39.74
C GLY A 874 -27.81 2.38 38.26
N VAL A 875 -28.50 1.62 37.40
CA VAL A 875 -28.75 2.00 36.00
C VAL A 875 -29.56 3.30 35.93
N ALA A 876 -30.64 3.40 36.71
CA ALA A 876 -31.51 4.57 36.74
C ALA A 876 -30.77 5.84 37.21
N ALA A 877 -29.90 5.74 38.23
CA ALA A 877 -29.10 6.88 38.69
C ALA A 877 -28.15 7.42 37.60
N LEU A 878 -27.51 6.53 36.82
CA LEU A 878 -26.66 6.92 35.69
C LEU A 878 -27.45 7.58 34.56
N LEU A 879 -28.69 7.15 34.32
CA LEU A 879 -29.59 7.76 33.33
C LEU A 879 -30.11 9.13 33.76
N VAL A 880 -30.45 9.32 35.03
CA VAL A 880 -30.82 10.64 35.57
C VAL A 880 -29.66 11.62 35.42
N ALA A 881 -28.42 11.18 35.64
CA ALA A 881 -27.24 12.03 35.41
C ALA A 881 -27.10 12.46 33.93
N ASP A 882 -27.32 11.56 32.97
CA ASP A 882 -27.32 11.90 31.54
C ASP A 882 -28.42 12.91 31.19
N ILE A 883 -29.64 12.64 31.64
CA ILE A 883 -30.80 13.50 31.36
C ILE A 883 -30.56 14.89 31.93
N VAL A 884 -30.07 15.01 33.17
CA VAL A 884 -29.75 16.31 33.77
C VAL A 884 -28.68 17.06 32.98
N VAL A 885 -27.57 16.41 32.59
CA VAL A 885 -26.50 17.06 31.82
C VAL A 885 -26.99 17.51 30.44
N VAL A 886 -27.76 16.68 29.73
CA VAL A 886 -28.31 17.03 28.40
C VAL A 886 -29.41 18.10 28.52
N SER A 887 -30.26 18.07 29.54
CA SER A 887 -31.28 19.12 29.74
C SER A 887 -30.65 20.47 30.09
N VAL A 888 -29.57 20.49 30.89
CA VAL A 888 -28.78 21.71 31.12
C VAL A 888 -28.12 22.19 29.82
N TRP A 889 -27.58 21.27 28.99
CA TRP A 889 -27.01 21.61 27.68
C TRP A 889 -28.05 22.24 26.75
N VAL A 890 -29.17 21.56 26.48
CA VAL A 890 -30.21 22.01 25.56
C VAL A 890 -30.85 23.33 26.05
N GLY A 891 -30.99 23.51 27.36
CA GLY A 891 -31.48 24.76 27.95
C GLY A 891 -30.50 25.93 27.86
N ALA A 892 -29.20 25.69 28.06
CA ALA A 892 -28.16 26.72 28.00
C ALA A 892 -27.69 27.03 26.56
N SER A 893 -27.86 26.10 25.63
CA SER A 893 -27.38 26.21 24.25
C SER A 893 -28.28 25.43 23.28
N PRO A 894 -29.48 25.96 22.94
CA PRO A 894 -30.42 25.30 22.04
C PRO A 894 -29.80 25.01 20.68
N PHE A 895 -30.14 23.84 20.10
CA PHE A 895 -29.66 23.46 18.78
C PHE A 895 -30.36 24.27 17.68
N THR A 896 -29.60 24.98 16.87
CA THR A 896 -30.10 25.73 15.71
C THR A 896 -29.72 25.03 14.41
N MET A 897 -30.55 25.18 13.38
CA MET A 897 -30.21 24.78 12.02
C MET A 897 -29.35 25.87 11.37
N ASN A 898 -28.27 25.46 10.71
CA ASN A 898 -27.49 26.37 9.88
C ASN A 898 -28.16 26.53 8.51
N LEU A 899 -28.66 27.72 8.20
CA LEU A 899 -29.29 28.04 6.91
C LEU A 899 -28.32 27.90 5.70
N ARG A 900 -27.00 27.88 5.93
CA ARG A 900 -25.99 27.58 4.89
C ARG A 900 -25.54 26.11 4.85
N THR A 901 -26.03 25.26 5.75
CA THR A 901 -25.73 23.82 5.75
C THR A 901 -26.91 23.05 6.37
N PRO A 902 -27.97 22.72 5.59
CA PRO A 902 -29.26 22.25 6.12
C PRO A 902 -29.25 20.86 6.79
N ASN A 903 -28.07 20.29 7.08
CA ASN A 903 -27.91 19.00 7.76
C ASN A 903 -26.90 19.02 8.94
N THR A 904 -26.49 20.19 9.44
CA THR A 904 -25.57 20.27 10.60
C THR A 904 -26.26 20.80 11.85
N CYS A 905 -26.13 20.07 12.96
CA CYS A 905 -26.57 20.51 14.28
C CYS A 905 -25.53 21.45 14.90
N LEU A 906 -25.89 22.71 15.17
CA LEU A 906 -24.99 23.66 15.83
C LEU A 906 -25.47 24.01 17.23
N SER A 907 -24.55 24.01 18.19
CA SER A 907 -24.73 24.47 19.56
C SER A 907 -23.42 25.13 20.02
N PRO A 908 -23.40 26.44 20.38
CA PRO A 908 -22.19 27.14 20.82
C PRO A 908 -21.41 26.52 21.99
N LEU A 909 -22.03 25.63 22.78
CA LEU A 909 -21.39 24.95 23.92
C LEU A 909 -21.13 23.45 23.70
N ASP A 910 -21.36 22.92 22.49
CA ASP A 910 -21.31 21.49 22.13
C ASP A 910 -20.08 20.76 22.71
N THR A 911 -18.87 21.20 22.36
CA THR A 911 -17.62 20.58 22.80
C THR A 911 -17.51 20.44 24.32
N ARG A 912 -18.04 21.40 25.09
CA ARG A 912 -17.95 21.39 26.57
C ARG A 912 -18.87 20.33 27.18
N PHE A 913 -20.09 20.21 26.67
CA PHE A 913 -21.06 19.22 27.16
C PHE A 913 -20.74 17.81 26.67
N VAL A 914 -20.20 17.64 25.46
CA VAL A 914 -19.64 16.36 24.99
C VAL A 914 -18.52 15.89 25.93
N ILE A 915 -17.58 16.75 26.29
CA ILE A 915 -16.52 16.41 27.28
C ILE A 915 -17.12 16.03 28.63
N ALA A 916 -18.11 16.77 29.14
CA ALA A 916 -18.78 16.45 30.40
C ALA A 916 -19.45 15.05 30.39
N LEU A 917 -20.13 14.70 29.29
CA LEU A 917 -20.73 13.37 29.09
C LEU A 917 -19.66 12.27 29.00
N VAL A 918 -18.55 12.51 28.31
CA VAL A 918 -17.42 11.55 28.24
C VAL A 918 -16.83 11.30 29.65
N VAL A 919 -16.57 12.36 30.42
CA VAL A 919 -16.07 12.26 31.79
C VAL A 919 -17.05 11.50 32.70
N LEU A 920 -18.36 11.74 32.54
CA LEU A 920 -19.41 11.00 33.26
C LEU A 920 -19.41 9.49 32.96
N LYS A 921 -18.91 9.04 31.80
CA LYS A 921 -18.79 7.61 31.45
C LYS A 921 -17.45 6.97 31.78
N ALA A 922 -16.39 7.74 32.01
CA ALA A 922 -15.07 7.18 32.35
C ALA A 922 -15.10 6.20 33.56
N PRO A 923 -15.81 6.47 34.69
CA PRO A 923 -15.92 5.51 35.79
C PRO A 923 -16.61 4.19 35.42
N LEU A 924 -17.57 4.23 34.49
CA LEU A 924 -18.28 3.03 34.02
C LEU A 924 -17.37 2.13 33.18
N PHE A 925 -16.54 2.72 32.32
CA PHE A 925 -15.55 1.99 31.53
C PHE A 925 -14.41 1.42 32.39
N LEU A 926 -13.85 2.23 33.30
CA LEU A 926 -12.77 1.79 34.20
C LEU A 926 -13.22 0.66 35.14
N SER A 927 -14.44 0.75 35.68
CA SER A 927 -15.00 -0.31 36.53
C SER A 927 -15.31 -1.60 35.74
N ALA A 928 -15.78 -1.51 34.49
CA ALA A 928 -15.92 -2.65 33.60
C ALA A 928 -14.60 -3.39 33.37
N MET A 929 -13.53 -2.65 33.03
CA MET A 929 -12.18 -3.20 32.85
C MET A 929 -11.67 -3.87 34.13
N TYR A 930 -11.85 -3.22 35.29
CA TYR A 930 -11.42 -3.74 36.59
C TYR A 930 -12.13 -5.04 36.95
N PHE A 931 -13.47 -5.09 36.90
CA PHE A 931 -14.22 -6.31 37.25
C PHE A 931 -13.92 -7.45 36.28
N SER A 932 -13.81 -7.16 34.98
CA SER A 932 -13.41 -8.14 33.95
C SER A 932 -12.07 -8.80 34.28
N ASN A 933 -11.01 -8.00 34.51
CA ASN A 933 -9.67 -8.51 34.83
C ASN A 933 -9.59 -9.16 36.23
N SER A 934 -10.43 -8.76 37.18
CA SER A 934 -10.50 -9.47 38.47
C SER A 934 -11.23 -10.81 38.37
N LEU A 935 -12.22 -10.94 37.49
CA LEU A 935 -13.01 -12.16 37.35
C LEU A 935 -12.29 -13.22 36.51
N SER A 936 -11.53 -12.83 35.47
CA SER A 936 -10.72 -13.76 34.67
C SER A 936 -9.67 -14.54 35.48
N ARG A 937 -9.29 -14.04 36.67
CA ARG A 937 -8.35 -14.67 37.61
C ARG A 937 -9.03 -15.59 38.64
N THR A 938 -10.29 -16.00 38.41
CA THR A 938 -11.07 -16.84 39.33
C THR A 938 -11.12 -18.29 38.84
N THR A 939 -10.73 -19.23 39.70
CA THR A 939 -10.47 -20.64 39.34
C THR A 939 -11.40 -21.67 40.01
N SER A 940 -12.41 -21.26 40.77
CA SER A 940 -13.35 -22.20 41.42
C SER A 940 -14.27 -22.90 40.40
N LYS A 941 -14.57 -24.19 40.61
CA LYS A 941 -15.47 -24.96 39.73
C LYS A 941 -16.87 -24.35 39.71
N SER A 942 -17.33 -23.86 40.86
CA SER A 942 -18.57 -23.08 40.99
C SER A 942 -18.64 -21.82 40.11
N PHE A 943 -17.50 -21.30 39.61
CA PHE A 943 -17.44 -20.17 38.67
C PHE A 943 -17.39 -20.59 37.19
N ASP A 944 -17.06 -21.86 36.88
CA ASP A 944 -16.95 -22.35 35.48
C ASP A 944 -18.26 -22.17 34.69
N VAL A 945 -19.40 -22.37 35.37
CA VAL A 945 -20.75 -22.14 34.81
C VAL A 945 -20.95 -20.69 34.32
N PHE A 946 -20.24 -19.73 34.92
CA PHE A 946 -20.35 -18.29 34.60
C PHE A 946 -19.19 -17.76 33.74
N LYS A 947 -18.11 -18.52 33.51
CA LYS A 947 -16.94 -18.08 32.74
C LYS A 947 -17.30 -17.65 31.31
N VAL A 948 -18.18 -18.42 30.66
CA VAL A 948 -18.68 -18.14 29.29
C VAL A 948 -19.39 -16.78 29.23
N ASP A 949 -20.11 -16.44 30.30
CA ASP A 949 -20.95 -15.24 30.38
C ASP A 949 -20.12 -14.00 30.67
N VAL A 950 -19.18 -14.12 31.59
CA VAL A 950 -18.19 -13.09 31.90
C VAL A 950 -17.36 -12.81 30.64
N GLY A 951 -16.89 -13.85 29.94
CA GLY A 951 -16.14 -13.70 28.69
C GLY A 951 -16.91 -12.93 27.61
N ALA A 952 -18.17 -13.31 27.34
CA ALA A 952 -19.00 -12.63 26.35
C ALA A 952 -19.29 -11.16 26.71
N ILE A 953 -19.63 -10.89 27.98
CA ILE A 953 -19.84 -9.52 28.48
C ILE A 953 -18.55 -8.70 28.35
N THR A 954 -17.41 -9.27 28.73
CA THR A 954 -16.08 -8.65 28.61
C THR A 954 -15.78 -8.28 27.16
N THR A 955 -15.95 -9.18 26.19
CA THR A 955 -15.69 -8.89 24.77
C THR A 955 -16.56 -7.75 24.26
N PHE A 956 -17.86 -7.74 24.57
CA PHE A 956 -18.75 -6.63 24.20
C PHE A 956 -18.28 -5.29 24.78
N LEU A 957 -17.95 -5.24 26.08
CA LEU A 957 -17.53 -4.01 26.74
C LEU A 957 -16.20 -3.47 26.18
N TRP A 958 -15.25 -4.33 25.81
CA TRP A 958 -14.00 -3.90 25.17
C TRP A 958 -14.20 -3.33 23.76
N VAL A 959 -15.03 -3.98 22.94
CA VAL A 959 -15.36 -3.47 21.60
C VAL A 959 -16.03 -2.09 21.71
N ALA A 960 -16.98 -1.92 22.64
CA ALA A 960 -17.63 -0.63 22.89
C ALA A 960 -16.64 0.46 23.37
N VAL A 961 -15.71 0.13 24.28
CA VAL A 961 -14.64 1.05 24.74
C VAL A 961 -13.78 1.54 23.57
N ILE A 962 -13.32 0.62 22.71
CA ILE A 962 -12.47 0.94 21.57
C ILE A 962 -13.22 1.83 20.56
N SER A 963 -14.47 1.48 20.22
CA SER A 963 -15.31 2.30 19.34
C SER A 963 -15.51 3.72 19.86
N PHE A 964 -15.74 3.88 21.17
CA PHE A 964 -15.95 5.18 21.79
C PHE A 964 -14.65 6.00 21.90
N ALA A 965 -13.53 5.36 22.20
CA ALA A 965 -12.22 5.99 22.22
C ALA A 965 -11.80 6.52 20.84
N MET A 966 -12.05 5.75 19.76
CA MET A 966 -11.79 6.18 18.39
C MET A 966 -12.61 7.43 18.02
N ILE A 967 -13.88 7.50 18.41
CA ILE A 967 -14.71 8.71 18.19
C ILE A 967 -14.13 9.91 18.94
N ILE A 968 -13.75 9.76 20.20
CA ILE A 968 -13.18 10.85 21.01
C ILE A 968 -11.89 11.37 20.37
N VAL A 969 -10.98 10.47 19.95
CA VAL A 969 -9.74 10.85 19.25
C VAL A 969 -10.06 11.60 17.97
N VAL A 970 -11.00 11.13 17.14
CA VAL A 970 -11.39 11.81 15.89
C VAL A 970 -11.98 13.20 16.17
N ILE A 971 -12.88 13.34 17.16
CA ILE A 971 -13.48 14.66 17.51
C ILE A 971 -12.42 15.64 18.02
N VAL A 972 -11.45 15.16 18.82
CA VAL A 972 -10.37 16.00 19.38
C VAL A 972 -9.32 16.37 18.32
N VAL A 973 -9.01 15.48 17.39
CA VAL A 973 -7.97 15.68 16.35
C VAL A 973 -8.49 16.46 15.14
N VAL A 974 -9.72 16.22 14.70
CA VAL A 974 -10.30 16.80 13.47
C VAL A 974 -11.07 18.10 13.73
N GLY A 975 -11.41 18.38 15.00
CA GLY A 975 -12.28 19.49 15.39
C GLY A 975 -13.76 19.26 15.04
N THR A 976 -14.65 20.04 15.65
CA THR A 976 -16.10 19.80 15.61
C THR A 976 -16.80 20.18 14.30
N SER A 977 -16.08 20.26 13.17
CA SER A 977 -16.72 20.46 11.87
C SER A 977 -17.45 19.17 11.47
N ALA A 978 -18.78 19.25 11.35
CA ALA A 978 -19.66 18.12 11.03
C ALA A 978 -19.50 17.69 9.56
N ASN A 979 -18.38 17.05 9.28
CA ASN A 979 -18.00 16.49 8.00
C ASN A 979 -18.64 15.10 7.83
N GLY A 980 -18.94 14.67 6.59
CA GLY A 980 -19.67 13.41 6.33
C GLY A 980 -19.04 12.17 7.00
N THR A 981 -17.71 12.15 7.08
CA THR A 981 -16.90 11.13 7.76
C THR A 981 -17.19 11.03 9.27
N VAL A 982 -17.35 12.17 9.97
CA VAL A 982 -17.62 12.18 11.42
C VAL A 982 -19.02 11.60 11.68
N LEU A 983 -19.99 11.95 10.84
CA LEU A 983 -21.35 11.41 10.92
C LEU A 983 -21.39 9.90 10.61
N ALA A 984 -20.61 9.44 9.64
CA ALA A 984 -20.45 8.02 9.33
C ALA A 984 -19.82 7.24 10.49
N LEU A 985 -18.77 7.77 11.13
CA LEU A 985 -18.11 7.16 12.29
C LEU A 985 -19.03 7.10 13.52
N GLN A 986 -19.79 8.16 13.80
CA GLN A 986 -20.82 8.16 14.85
C GLN A 986 -21.91 7.11 14.58
N THR A 987 -22.35 6.98 13.33
CA THR A 987 -23.37 6.00 12.92
C THR A 987 -22.85 4.57 13.02
N ALA A 988 -21.62 4.31 12.58
CA ALA A 988 -20.96 3.00 12.68
C ALA A 988 -20.82 2.54 14.15
N ALA A 989 -20.37 3.42 15.04
CA ALA A 989 -20.27 3.09 16.47
C ALA A 989 -21.63 2.83 17.12
N ALA A 990 -22.67 3.58 16.74
CA ALA A 990 -24.03 3.34 17.21
C ALA A 990 -24.55 1.96 16.76
N VAL A 991 -24.28 1.54 15.53
CA VAL A 991 -24.60 0.19 15.02
C VAL A 991 -23.82 -0.90 15.79
N ILE A 992 -22.54 -0.68 16.12
CA ILE A 992 -21.76 -1.62 16.94
C ILE A 992 -22.36 -1.77 18.35
N ILE A 993 -22.75 -0.65 18.99
CA ILE A 993 -23.40 -0.65 20.31
C ILE A 993 -24.78 -1.34 20.25
N ALA A 994 -25.52 -1.17 19.16
CA ALA A 994 -26.78 -1.88 18.91
C ALA A 994 -26.58 -3.39 18.72
N ALA A 995 -25.53 -3.83 18.01
CA ALA A 995 -25.29 -5.25 17.73
C ALA A 995 -24.90 -6.08 18.97
N GLY A 996 -24.23 -5.48 19.95
CA GLY A 996 -23.69 -6.20 21.13
C GLY A 996 -24.73 -6.92 22.02
N PRO A 997 -25.81 -6.24 22.47
CA PRO A 997 -26.88 -6.88 23.26
C PRO A 997 -27.56 -8.05 22.54
N THR A 998 -27.65 -7.98 21.20
CA THR A 998 -28.16 -9.08 20.34
C THR A 998 -27.25 -10.30 20.46
N PHE A 999 -25.93 -10.14 20.31
CA PHE A 999 -24.95 -11.23 20.43
C PHE A 999 -25.03 -11.93 21.81
N LEU A 1000 -25.04 -11.14 22.89
CA LEU A 1000 -25.14 -11.66 24.27
C LEU A 1000 -26.42 -12.48 24.49
N THR A 1001 -27.53 -12.12 23.84
CA THR A 1001 -28.83 -12.78 24.02
C THR A 1001 -28.96 -14.01 23.13
N VAL A 1002 -28.51 -13.96 21.86
CA VAL A 1002 -28.52 -15.11 20.93
C VAL A 1002 -27.67 -16.26 21.47
N GLN A 1003 -26.52 -15.97 22.07
CA GLN A 1003 -25.68 -16.97 22.72
C GLN A 1003 -26.45 -17.76 23.80
N ARG A 1004 -27.37 -17.11 24.54
CA ARG A 1004 -28.25 -17.79 25.52
C ARG A 1004 -29.38 -18.57 24.86
N GLY A 1005 -29.95 -18.05 23.78
CA GLY A 1005 -30.93 -18.78 22.98
C GLY A 1005 -30.39 -20.11 22.49
N ILE A 1006 -29.14 -20.15 22.02
CA ILE A 1006 -28.45 -21.37 21.60
C ILE A 1006 -28.34 -22.37 22.75
N ILE A 1007 -27.90 -21.95 23.95
CA ILE A 1007 -27.77 -22.83 25.11
C ILE A 1007 -29.14 -23.38 25.55
N VAL A 1008 -30.18 -22.53 25.63
CA VAL A 1008 -31.56 -22.97 25.95
C VAL A 1008 -32.08 -24.01 24.94
N LEU A 1009 -31.77 -23.84 23.65
CA LEU A 1009 -32.14 -24.80 22.60
C LEU A 1009 -31.31 -26.10 22.64
N GLN A 1010 -30.06 -26.04 23.10
CA GLN A 1010 -29.22 -27.21 23.37
C GLN A 1010 -29.76 -27.99 24.58
N ASP A 1011 -30.00 -27.31 25.71
CA ASP A 1011 -30.61 -27.89 26.92
C ASP A 1011 -31.94 -28.59 26.59
N ALA A 1012 -32.81 -27.94 25.81
CA ALA A 1012 -34.10 -28.51 25.38
C ALA A 1012 -33.95 -29.71 24.43
N ARG A 1013 -32.94 -29.68 23.54
CA ARG A 1013 -32.64 -30.79 22.61
C ARG A 1013 -32.06 -32.00 23.35
N ASP A 1014 -31.22 -31.78 24.35
CA ASP A 1014 -30.62 -32.88 25.11
C ASP A 1014 -31.59 -33.43 26.15
N ALA A 1015 -32.47 -32.60 26.72
CA ALA A 1015 -33.65 -33.07 27.46
C ALA A 1015 -34.60 -33.93 26.60
N SER A 1016 -34.80 -33.59 25.31
CA SER A 1016 -35.65 -34.40 24.42
C SER A 1016 -35.02 -35.75 24.03
N LYS A 1017 -33.69 -35.83 23.91
CA LYS A 1017 -32.93 -37.09 23.77
C LYS A 1017 -32.97 -37.95 25.05
N THR A 1018 -33.10 -37.32 26.21
CA THR A 1018 -33.09 -38.01 27.52
C THR A 1018 -34.48 -38.50 27.95
N LYS A 1019 -35.39 -38.76 27.00
CA LYS A 1019 -36.55 -39.65 27.22
C LYS A 1019 -36.11 -41.12 27.24
N VAL A 1020 -35.29 -41.48 28.22
CA VAL A 1020 -35.03 -42.88 28.56
C VAL A 1020 -36.27 -43.42 29.29
N THR A 1021 -36.89 -44.42 28.67
CA THR A 1021 -38.06 -45.12 29.20
C THR A 1021 -37.79 -45.68 30.59
N VAL A 1022 -38.59 -45.27 31.59
CA VAL A 1022 -38.65 -45.96 32.88
C VAL A 1022 -39.20 -47.37 32.61
N LYS A 1023 -38.30 -48.36 32.59
CA LYS A 1023 -38.68 -49.78 32.66
C LYS A 1023 -38.50 -50.26 34.08
N ASN A 1024 -39.58 -50.82 34.62
CA ASN A 1024 -39.69 -51.36 35.98
C ASN A 1024 -38.48 -52.21 36.36
N PHE A 1025 -37.83 -51.86 37.48
CA PHE A 1025 -36.89 -52.73 38.17
C PHE A 1025 -37.50 -53.19 39.51
N SER A 1026 -37.82 -54.47 39.58
CA SER A 1026 -38.31 -55.15 40.78
C SER A 1026 -37.65 -56.53 40.87
N GLY A 1027 -36.71 -56.71 41.81
CA GLY A 1027 -36.00 -57.98 42.03
C GLY A 1027 -34.77 -57.88 42.96
N LEU A 1028 -34.58 -58.89 43.82
CA LEU A 1028 -33.46 -59.08 44.79
C LEU A 1028 -32.16 -59.60 44.10
N GLY A 1029 -30.99 -59.89 44.72
CA GLY A 1029 -30.55 -60.10 46.12
C GLY A 1029 -29.02 -60.36 46.25
N THR A 1030 -28.54 -60.96 47.36
CA THR A 1030 -27.14 -60.92 47.88
C THR A 1030 -26.13 -62.03 47.50
N ILE A 1031 -24.84 -61.63 47.41
CA ILE A 1031 -23.57 -62.26 47.89
C ILE A 1031 -23.33 -63.80 47.75
N SER A 1032 -22.36 -64.21 46.91
CA SER A 1032 -21.09 -64.91 47.28
C SER A 1032 -20.38 -65.57 46.06
N GLY A 1033 -19.09 -65.92 46.22
CA GLY A 1033 -18.14 -66.25 45.16
C GLY A 1033 -18.33 -67.56 44.35
N THR A 1034 -17.95 -67.44 43.07
CA THR A 1034 -17.34 -68.48 42.20
C THR A 1034 -18.05 -69.82 42.00
N GLN A 1035 -18.85 -69.94 40.92
CA GLN A 1035 -18.54 -70.79 39.75
C GLN A 1035 -19.47 -70.48 38.55
N ARG A 1036 -19.30 -71.22 37.44
CA ARG A 1036 -19.94 -71.00 36.10
C ARG A 1036 -21.46 -71.30 36.08
N PRO A 1037 -22.22 -71.01 34.99
CA PRO A 1037 -23.55 -70.39 35.06
C PRO A 1037 -24.77 -71.33 35.29
N ALA A 1038 -25.81 -70.83 35.99
CA ALA A 1038 -27.27 -70.93 35.66
C ALA A 1038 -28.23 -70.71 36.88
N SER A 1039 -29.39 -70.06 36.62
CA SER A 1039 -30.72 -70.15 37.31
C SER A 1039 -31.00 -69.76 38.79
N THR A 1040 -32.23 -69.24 39.00
CA THR A 1040 -33.17 -69.32 40.18
C THR A 1040 -33.17 -68.36 41.41
N SER A 1041 -34.18 -67.46 41.45
CA SER A 1041 -35.24 -67.18 42.49
C SER A 1041 -35.03 -66.63 43.94
N ILE A 1042 -35.67 -65.46 44.21
CA ILE A 1042 -36.63 -65.07 45.31
C ILE A 1042 -36.15 -64.82 46.79
N GLY A 1043 -36.68 -63.74 47.44
CA GLY A 1043 -37.02 -63.73 48.90
C GLY A 1043 -36.77 -62.45 49.74
N LYS A 1044 -37.82 -61.66 50.08
CA LYS A 1044 -37.76 -60.40 50.89
C LYS A 1044 -38.21 -60.63 52.35
N PRO A 1045 -37.68 -59.86 53.33
CA PRO A 1045 -38.54 -58.99 54.17
C PRO A 1045 -37.86 -57.65 54.56
N ALA A 1046 -38.14 -57.07 55.73
CA ALA A 1046 -39.12 -55.97 55.90
C ALA A 1046 -39.43 -55.67 57.39
N GLY A 1047 -39.22 -54.43 57.88
CA GLY A 1047 -39.80 -53.93 59.15
C GLY A 1047 -38.93 -52.96 60.00
N ALA A 1048 -39.39 -51.70 60.14
CA ALA A 1048 -38.96 -50.64 61.10
C ALA A 1048 -37.49 -50.14 61.05
N SER A 1049 -37.14 -48.88 61.34
CA SER A 1049 -37.90 -47.62 61.59
C SER A 1049 -37.04 -46.41 61.17
N ASP A 1050 -37.61 -45.20 61.15
CA ASP A 1050 -36.90 -43.94 60.88
C ASP A 1050 -35.83 -43.56 61.94
N GLU A 1051 -35.02 -42.54 61.62
CA GLU A 1051 -33.95 -41.91 62.43
C GLU A 1051 -32.64 -42.71 62.70
N ASP A 1052 -31.78 -42.91 61.68
CA ASP A 1052 -30.30 -42.93 61.94
C ASP A 1052 -29.36 -42.80 60.71
N ALA A 1053 -29.87 -42.66 59.48
CA ALA A 1053 -29.03 -42.73 58.27
C ALA A 1053 -27.92 -41.66 58.15
N THR A 1054 -28.00 -40.55 58.92
CA THR A 1054 -26.99 -39.48 58.95
C THR A 1054 -25.86 -39.72 59.97
N SER A 1055 -25.97 -40.67 60.91
CA SER A 1055 -24.92 -40.89 61.94
C SER A 1055 -23.78 -41.80 61.48
N GLY A 1056 -24.00 -42.60 60.43
CA GLY A 1056 -23.01 -43.51 59.85
C GLY A 1056 -21.88 -42.81 59.10
N GLU A 1057 -22.20 -41.86 58.21
CA GLU A 1057 -21.18 -41.15 57.41
C GLU A 1057 -20.37 -40.14 58.23
N HIS A 1058 -20.98 -39.49 59.22
CA HIS A 1058 -20.24 -38.59 60.11
C HIS A 1058 -19.21 -39.33 60.99
N LYS A 1059 -19.51 -40.58 61.39
CA LYS A 1059 -18.53 -41.45 62.07
C LYS A 1059 -17.38 -41.89 61.14
N SER A 1060 -17.65 -42.14 59.86
CA SER A 1060 -16.58 -42.47 58.90
C SER A 1060 -15.66 -41.28 58.60
N LEU A 1061 -16.21 -40.07 58.53
CA LEU A 1061 -15.44 -38.83 58.31
C LEU A 1061 -14.54 -38.49 59.50
N ALA A 1062 -15.06 -38.62 60.74
CA ALA A 1062 -14.25 -38.43 61.95
C ALA A 1062 -13.11 -39.46 62.06
N ALA A 1063 -13.37 -40.73 61.70
CA ALA A 1063 -12.35 -41.76 61.62
C ALA A 1063 -11.30 -41.48 60.54
N ALA A 1064 -11.71 -41.01 59.36
CA ALA A 1064 -10.78 -40.64 58.27
C ALA A 1064 -9.90 -39.43 58.63
N ILE A 1065 -10.43 -38.44 59.37
CA ILE A 1065 -9.66 -37.30 59.88
C ILE A 1065 -8.68 -37.76 60.99
N ALA A 1066 -9.09 -38.67 61.86
CA ALA A 1066 -8.22 -39.24 62.90
C ALA A 1066 -7.09 -40.09 62.30
N ASP A 1067 -7.37 -40.88 61.25
CA ASP A 1067 -6.37 -41.65 60.50
C ASP A 1067 -5.36 -40.73 59.78
N LEU A 1068 -5.83 -39.71 59.05
CA LEU A 1068 -4.97 -38.70 58.43
C LEU A 1068 -4.09 -37.96 59.45
N LYS A 1069 -4.64 -37.62 60.62
CA LYS A 1069 -3.87 -36.98 61.70
C LYS A 1069 -2.83 -37.94 62.29
N GLY A 1070 -3.20 -39.21 62.51
CA GLY A 1070 -2.27 -40.26 62.93
C GLY A 1070 -1.19 -40.58 61.89
N GLN A 1071 -1.45 -40.40 60.59
CA GLN A 1071 -0.44 -40.50 59.53
C GLN A 1071 0.51 -39.29 59.55
N LEU A 1072 0.00 -38.08 59.81
CA LEU A 1072 0.80 -36.86 59.93
C LEU A 1072 1.73 -36.89 61.16
N ASP A 1073 1.24 -37.35 62.31
CA ASP A 1073 2.00 -37.43 63.56
C ASP A 1073 3.07 -38.56 63.54
N ARG A 1074 2.89 -39.59 62.70
CA ARG A 1074 3.88 -40.65 62.46
C ARG A 1074 4.91 -40.32 61.36
N ALA A 1075 4.79 -39.17 60.69
CA ALA A 1075 5.68 -38.78 59.59
C ALA A 1075 6.99 -38.14 60.09
N THR A 1076 7.91 -38.98 60.58
CA THR A 1076 9.32 -38.64 60.81
C THR A 1076 10.22 -39.18 59.71
N LEU A 1077 10.08 -38.63 58.49
CA LEU A 1077 11.18 -38.18 57.62
C LEU A 1077 10.62 -37.44 56.38
N ASP A 1078 11.38 -36.46 55.92
CA ASP A 1078 11.25 -35.64 54.69
C ASP A 1078 9.99 -34.75 54.46
N PHE A 1079 10.26 -33.58 53.88
CA PHE A 1079 9.36 -32.46 53.62
C PHE A 1079 8.41 -32.71 52.43
N GLU A 1080 8.88 -33.41 51.40
CA GLU A 1080 8.10 -33.67 50.18
C GLU A 1080 6.85 -34.54 50.46
N THR A 1081 6.98 -35.50 51.37
CA THR A 1081 5.86 -36.33 51.86
C THR A 1081 4.80 -35.48 52.57
N LYS A 1082 5.21 -34.54 53.44
CA LYS A 1082 4.28 -33.63 54.13
C LYS A 1082 3.58 -32.66 53.18
N MET A 1083 4.29 -32.16 52.16
CA MET A 1083 3.70 -31.32 51.12
C MET A 1083 2.60 -32.06 50.35
N ASN A 1084 2.87 -33.29 49.91
CA ASN A 1084 1.91 -34.10 49.15
C ASN A 1084 0.66 -34.48 49.97
N VAL A 1085 0.80 -34.71 51.28
CA VAL A 1085 -0.35 -34.91 52.19
C VAL A 1085 -1.17 -33.62 52.35
N MET A 1086 -0.53 -32.46 52.51
CA MET A 1086 -1.24 -31.17 52.59
C MET A 1086 -1.97 -30.81 51.30
N VAL A 1087 -1.37 -31.04 50.13
CA VAL A 1087 -2.02 -30.81 48.82
C VAL A 1087 -3.28 -31.68 48.68
N ARG A 1088 -3.19 -32.99 48.95
CA ARG A 1088 -4.36 -33.90 48.89
C ARG A 1088 -5.43 -33.57 49.93
N ALA A 1089 -5.04 -33.09 51.11
CA ALA A 1089 -5.97 -32.61 52.11
C ALA A 1089 -6.72 -31.36 51.63
N GLN A 1090 -6.01 -30.41 51.02
CA GLN A 1090 -6.57 -29.19 50.44
C GLN A 1090 -7.53 -29.49 49.28
N GLU A 1091 -7.16 -30.38 48.35
CA GLU A 1091 -8.02 -30.82 47.25
C GLU A 1091 -9.33 -31.44 47.73
N LYS A 1092 -9.30 -32.26 48.80
CA LYS A 1092 -10.50 -32.81 49.42
C LYS A 1092 -11.35 -31.72 50.10
N LEU A 1093 -10.72 -30.74 50.75
CA LEU A 1093 -11.41 -29.63 51.41
C LEU A 1093 -12.12 -28.71 50.39
N ASP A 1094 -11.49 -28.45 49.24
CA ASP A 1094 -12.09 -27.66 48.18
C ASP A 1094 -13.19 -28.44 47.42
N ALA A 1095 -13.08 -29.77 47.30
CA ALA A 1095 -14.19 -30.61 46.80
C ALA A 1095 -15.42 -30.57 47.73
N ILE A 1096 -15.22 -30.68 49.05
CA ILE A 1096 -16.30 -30.54 50.05
C ILE A 1096 -16.94 -29.14 49.99
N ARG A 1097 -16.14 -28.09 49.78
CA ARG A 1097 -16.63 -26.72 49.58
C ARG A 1097 -17.50 -26.58 48.32
N ASP A 1098 -17.07 -27.13 47.17
CA ASP A 1098 -17.86 -27.07 45.93
C ASP A 1098 -19.18 -27.85 46.07
N GLU A 1099 -19.19 -29.00 46.74
CA GLU A 1099 -20.40 -29.80 46.97
C GLU A 1099 -21.38 -29.11 47.93
N TYR A 1100 -20.89 -28.52 49.02
CA TYR A 1100 -21.70 -27.69 49.93
C TYR A 1100 -22.32 -26.48 49.21
N MET A 1101 -21.52 -25.76 48.40
CA MET A 1101 -22.03 -24.62 47.63
C MET A 1101 -23.06 -25.03 46.57
N ARG A 1102 -22.91 -26.21 45.95
CA ARG A 1102 -23.92 -26.77 45.05
C ARG A 1102 -25.23 -27.06 45.77
N LEU A 1103 -25.18 -27.71 46.94
CA LEU A 1103 -26.37 -28.04 47.74
C LEU A 1103 -27.13 -26.78 48.19
N VAL A 1104 -26.43 -25.74 48.64
CA VAL A 1104 -27.04 -24.43 49.00
C VAL A 1104 -27.75 -23.79 47.81
N VAL A 1105 -27.18 -23.87 46.60
CA VAL A 1105 -27.79 -23.31 45.38
C VAL A 1105 -28.98 -24.14 44.88
N GLU A 1106 -28.94 -25.47 45.04
CA GLU A 1106 -30.08 -26.33 44.70
C GLU A 1106 -31.23 -26.15 45.70
N GLN A 1107 -30.95 -25.90 46.99
CA GLN A 1107 -31.95 -25.60 48.03
C GLN A 1107 -32.67 -24.26 47.76
N GLU A 1108 -31.95 -23.18 47.45
CA GLU A 1108 -32.57 -21.90 47.05
C GLU A 1108 -33.43 -22.02 45.78
N TYR A 1109 -33.13 -22.98 44.89
CA TYR A 1109 -33.93 -23.22 43.68
C TYR A 1109 -35.28 -23.88 43.98
N GLN A 1110 -35.34 -24.83 44.93
CA GLN A 1110 -36.59 -25.48 45.36
C GLN A 1110 -37.47 -24.54 46.19
N GLU A 1111 -36.90 -23.82 47.16
CA GLU A 1111 -37.64 -22.82 47.97
C GLU A 1111 -38.29 -21.74 47.10
N ALA A 1112 -37.64 -21.32 46.01
CA ALA A 1112 -38.18 -20.36 45.04
C ALA A 1112 -39.31 -20.92 44.13
N HIS A 1113 -39.52 -22.23 44.11
CA HIS A 1113 -40.53 -22.91 43.29
C HIS A 1113 -41.63 -23.61 44.10
N GLY A 1114 -41.54 -23.63 45.43
CA GLY A 1114 -42.57 -24.21 46.31
C GLY A 1114 -42.75 -25.72 46.13
N LYS A 1115 -41.64 -26.46 46.19
CA LYS A 1115 -41.59 -27.93 46.18
C LYS A 1115 -40.69 -28.46 47.28
#